data_AF-A0A3M7MPA2-F1
#
_entry.id   AF-A0A3M7MPA2-F1
#
_cell.length_a   1.000
_cell.length_b   1.000
_cell.length_c   1.000
_cell.angle_alpha   90.00
_cell.angle_beta   90.00
_cell.angle_gamma   90.00
#
_symmetry.space_group_name_H-M   'P 1'
#
loop_
_entity.id
_entity.type
_entity.pdbx_description
1 polymer ?
#
loop_
_entity_poly.entity_id
_entity_poly.type
_entity_poly.pdbx_seq_one_letter_code
_entity_poly.pdbx_strand_id
1 'polypeptide(L)'
;MTHRADAATALDNRGYTGPLIRGQNPALLFETAVRDRITDSLYWKEQCFGLNAATLLDRAVDLSYIGGTYGVGMKPTPFLCLAFKLLTLVPDREIVLEYLNSAGDEWKYVRALAAFYVRLTFDPADVYKTLEPFLEDARKLRRRRKEGYVLVHMDEFVDELLTKERSCATSLWKLPPRQLLEDLDQLEPRESPLQDELDAMDEEPGDDRDQTFSFACSWCNMARPLGALPDLSHLDDASAELILKLHLEDVETFKQQRKGKQKEGDVDDGEYAATLLEQDLHGLGTFLSDRRMTKSIADAVQTDGTLLDESAQQEQTACEDRELARRLSGNPTNSNAAPPRPQPEPPGDDVTTPSNLAGPYVSEETGHALASELQRLQVTDDGGNNEEEEDTRAESYRGDTACVACQETKPFFDIIQAPCQHDYCIDCIRDLFNSSFTDESLFPPKCCRTPIPVESVSSFFFMPKQQLEQIFEEKKVEFSTANRTYCSKPTCSAFINPANISNNNHVATCQKCYTLTCSLCKAAAHGGSDTECPEDPNLQAVLDLARQSGWQRCNACRRLIELNIGCNHMTCRCGAQFCYECGVRWKECECPQWRDDRLLARANQIVDRDAPRLHLYHPARAQHVQQAANLLRERHICNHTNWRFRTGEHTCEECAHTLPRFIFECTQCRILVCKRCKNNRL
;
A
#
# COMPACT_ATOMS: atom_id res chain seq x y z
N MET A 1 -5.49 -5.53 24.82
CA MET A 1 -4.23 -6.18 25.25
C MET A 1 -4.31 -7.71 25.26
N THR A 2 -5.50 -8.32 25.16
CA THR A 2 -5.69 -9.79 25.13
C THR A 2 -4.97 -10.49 23.98
N HIS A 3 -5.07 -9.99 22.74
CA HIS A 3 -4.42 -10.60 21.57
C HIS A 3 -2.88 -10.67 21.63
N ARG A 4 -2.22 -9.81 22.41
CA ARG A 4 -0.76 -9.83 22.57
C ARG A 4 -0.32 -10.95 23.51
N ALA A 5 -1.15 -11.27 24.51
CA ALA A 5 -0.98 -12.43 25.36
C ALA A 5 -1.26 -13.72 24.58
N ASP A 6 -2.30 -13.76 23.73
CA ASP A 6 -2.62 -14.93 22.89
C ASP A 6 -1.49 -15.26 21.90
N ALA A 7 -0.90 -14.25 21.26
CA ALA A 7 0.21 -14.44 20.33
C ALA A 7 1.50 -14.93 21.04
N ALA A 8 1.80 -14.41 22.23
CA ALA A 8 2.94 -14.89 23.02
C ALA A 8 2.71 -16.31 23.57
N THR A 9 1.48 -16.64 23.95
CA THR A 9 1.08 -17.96 24.44
C THR A 9 1.08 -19.00 23.31
N ALA A 10 0.70 -18.62 22.09
CA ALA A 10 0.77 -19.48 20.89
C ALA A 10 2.22 -19.84 20.49
N LEU A 11 3.20 -19.01 20.87
CA LEU A 11 4.63 -19.21 20.60
C LEU A 11 5.37 -19.97 21.72
N ASP A 12 4.76 -20.09 22.91
CA ASP A 12 5.36 -20.79 24.06
C ASP A 12 4.91 -22.27 24.12
N ASN A 13 5.87 -23.17 23.93
CA ASN A 13 5.63 -24.61 23.97
C ASN A 13 5.28 -25.14 25.36
N ARG A 14 5.54 -24.39 26.44
CA ARG A 14 5.34 -24.85 27.81
C ARG A 14 3.87 -24.77 28.27
N GLY A 15 2.99 -24.15 27.47
CA GLY A 15 1.58 -23.93 27.83
C GLY A 15 0.58 -23.95 26.67
N TYR A 16 0.94 -24.49 25.49
CA TYR A 16 0.01 -24.57 24.36
C TYR A 16 -1.14 -25.55 24.64
N THR A 17 -2.39 -25.08 24.52
CA THR A 17 -3.62 -25.86 24.77
C THR A 17 -4.48 -26.04 23.51
N GLY A 18 -3.99 -25.60 22.35
CA GLY A 18 -4.71 -25.70 21.07
C GLY A 18 -4.53 -27.04 20.34
N PRO A 19 -5.16 -27.17 19.15
CA PRO A 19 -5.05 -28.38 18.33
C PRO A 19 -3.62 -28.63 17.84
N LEU A 20 -3.15 -29.86 18.01
CA LEU A 20 -1.83 -30.27 17.56
C LEU A 20 -1.87 -30.73 16.10
N ILE A 21 -0.85 -30.36 15.33
CA ILE A 21 -0.66 -30.86 13.97
C ILE A 21 0.57 -31.76 13.99
N ARG A 22 0.39 -33.04 13.65
CA ARG A 22 1.45 -34.07 13.69
C ARG A 22 2.13 -34.15 15.07
N GLY A 23 1.34 -34.04 16.14
CA GLY A 23 1.78 -34.18 17.53
C GLY A 23 2.59 -33.00 18.08
N GLN A 24 2.66 -31.88 17.37
CA GLN A 24 3.37 -30.67 17.81
C GLN A 24 2.54 -29.41 17.61
N ASN A 25 2.92 -28.33 18.30
CA ASN A 25 2.31 -27.02 18.12
C ASN A 25 2.50 -26.58 16.64
N PRO A 26 1.40 -26.23 15.93
CA PRO A 26 1.45 -25.78 14.53
C PRO A 26 2.45 -24.65 14.25
N ALA A 27 2.67 -23.75 15.21
CA ALA A 27 3.66 -22.68 15.07
C ALA A 27 5.08 -23.25 14.88
N LEU A 28 5.39 -24.44 15.41
CA LEU A 28 6.71 -25.07 15.31
C LEU A 28 7.00 -25.70 13.94
N LEU A 29 6.02 -25.73 13.04
CA LEU A 29 6.27 -26.15 11.66
C LEU A 29 7.25 -25.21 10.95
N PHE A 30 7.38 -23.97 11.43
CA PHE A 30 8.40 -23.04 10.97
C PHE A 30 9.63 -23.09 11.87
N GLU A 31 10.82 -23.00 11.27
CA GLU A 31 12.09 -22.92 11.98
C GLU A 31 12.13 -21.69 12.91
N THR A 32 12.74 -21.83 14.10
CA THR A 32 12.77 -20.75 15.12
C THR A 32 13.26 -19.42 14.56
N ALA A 33 14.36 -19.43 13.78
CA ALA A 33 14.91 -18.21 13.17
C ALA A 33 13.93 -17.52 12.20
N VAL A 34 13.06 -18.28 11.54
CA VAL A 34 12.03 -17.74 10.65
C VAL A 34 10.88 -17.15 11.46
N ARG A 35 10.43 -17.84 12.51
CA ARG A 35 9.37 -17.35 13.40
C ARG A 35 9.75 -16.02 14.05
N ASP A 36 10.95 -15.93 14.62
CA ASP A 36 11.40 -14.72 15.29
C ASP A 36 11.37 -13.52 14.33
N ARG A 37 11.88 -13.71 13.11
CA ARG A 37 11.84 -12.69 12.05
C ARG A 37 10.44 -12.30 11.62
N ILE A 38 9.51 -13.28 11.52
CA ILE A 38 8.10 -13.01 11.23
C ILE A 38 7.51 -12.17 12.35
N THR A 39 7.63 -12.62 13.60
CA THR A 39 7.04 -11.93 14.75
C THR A 39 7.62 -10.54 14.97
N ASP A 40 8.87 -10.33 14.55
CA ASP A 40 9.52 -9.03 14.62
C ASP A 40 9.23 -8.11 13.45
N SER A 41 8.74 -8.64 12.33
CA SER A 41 8.45 -7.87 11.13
C SER A 41 7.34 -6.84 11.35
N LEU A 42 7.44 -5.72 10.64
CA LEU A 42 6.42 -4.68 10.66
C LEU A 42 5.06 -5.21 10.19
N TYR A 43 5.07 -6.01 9.12
CA TYR A 43 3.85 -6.59 8.55
C TYR A 43 3.12 -7.47 9.58
N TRP A 44 3.84 -8.29 10.36
CA TRP A 44 3.20 -9.07 11.42
C TRP A 44 2.59 -8.18 12.51
N LYS A 45 3.33 -7.19 12.99
CA LYS A 45 2.93 -6.32 14.09
C LYS A 45 1.75 -5.40 13.73
N GLU A 46 1.66 -4.95 12.48
CA GLU A 46 0.62 -4.03 12.00
C GLU A 46 -0.55 -4.75 11.33
N GLN A 47 -0.27 -5.71 10.44
CA GLN A 47 -1.28 -6.30 9.55
C GLN A 47 -1.76 -7.68 10.03
N CYS A 48 -0.95 -8.44 10.77
CA CYS A 48 -1.34 -9.77 11.27
C CYS A 48 -1.94 -9.73 12.69
N PHE A 49 -2.05 -8.54 13.29
CA PHE A 49 -2.56 -8.37 14.64
C PHE A 49 -4.10 -8.53 14.67
N GLY A 50 -4.59 -9.46 15.51
CA GLY A 50 -6.03 -9.68 15.68
C GLY A 50 -6.75 -10.26 14.45
N LEU A 51 -6.02 -10.73 13.42
CA LEU A 51 -6.64 -11.41 12.30
C LEU A 51 -7.33 -12.70 12.77
N ASN A 52 -8.52 -12.96 12.22
CA ASN A 52 -9.21 -14.23 12.27
C ASN A 52 -9.21 -14.84 10.86
N ALA A 53 -9.85 -16.00 10.65
CA ALA A 53 -9.88 -16.62 9.34
C ALA A 53 -10.46 -15.66 8.27
N ALA A 54 -11.66 -15.11 8.49
CA ALA A 54 -12.28 -14.22 7.51
C ALA A 54 -11.45 -12.96 7.18
N THR A 55 -10.93 -12.26 8.19
CA THR A 55 -10.14 -11.03 7.98
C THR A 55 -8.73 -11.29 7.45
N LEU A 56 -8.24 -12.53 7.58
CA LEU A 56 -6.99 -12.94 6.94
C LEU A 56 -7.14 -12.98 5.42
N LEU A 57 -8.31 -13.37 4.91
CA LEU A 57 -8.59 -13.37 3.48
C LEU A 57 -8.43 -11.97 2.87
N ASP A 58 -8.95 -10.93 3.53
CA ASP A 58 -8.79 -9.53 3.10
C ASP A 58 -7.31 -9.15 2.90
N ARG A 59 -6.42 -9.62 3.79
CA ARG A 59 -4.97 -9.38 3.68
C ARG A 59 -4.30 -10.28 2.65
N ALA A 60 -4.82 -11.48 2.42
CA ALA A 60 -4.30 -12.43 1.45
C ALA A 60 -4.61 -11.98 0.01
N VAL A 61 -5.73 -11.26 -0.21
CA VAL A 61 -6.06 -10.63 -1.50
C VAL A 61 -5.04 -9.55 -1.88
N ASP A 62 -4.54 -8.79 -0.90
CA ASP A 62 -3.53 -7.74 -1.10
C ASP A 62 -2.12 -8.29 -1.45
N LEU A 63 -1.92 -9.61 -1.46
CA LEU A 63 -0.64 -10.22 -1.80
C LEU A 63 -0.31 -10.01 -3.28
N SER A 64 0.93 -9.60 -3.55
CA SER A 64 1.42 -9.37 -4.92
C SER A 64 2.53 -10.35 -5.35
N TYR A 65 3.02 -11.19 -4.43
CA TYR A 65 4.05 -12.19 -4.70
C TYR A 65 4.09 -13.28 -3.62
N ILE A 66 4.58 -14.46 -3.99
CA ILE A 66 4.95 -15.55 -3.08
C ILE A 66 6.44 -15.46 -2.72
N GLY A 67 6.84 -16.00 -1.56
CA GLY A 67 8.26 -16.09 -1.21
C GLY A 67 8.50 -16.30 0.28
N GLY A 68 9.76 -16.53 0.64
CA GLY A 68 10.18 -16.77 2.02
C GLY A 68 10.75 -15.51 2.70
N THR A 69 12.06 -15.49 2.93
CA THR A 69 12.79 -14.32 3.41
C THR A 69 13.68 -13.73 2.32
N TYR A 70 13.83 -12.40 2.27
CA TYR A 70 14.59 -11.72 1.21
C TYR A 70 15.49 -10.59 1.73
N GLY A 71 16.46 -10.19 0.91
CA GLY A 71 17.44 -9.15 1.22
C GLY A 71 18.48 -9.55 2.26
N VAL A 72 19.47 -8.68 2.49
CA VAL A 72 20.58 -8.90 3.44
C VAL A 72 20.07 -9.05 4.88
N GLY A 73 19.03 -8.30 5.23
CA GLY A 73 18.36 -8.40 6.54
C GLY A 73 17.43 -9.62 6.68
N MET A 74 17.30 -10.45 5.64
CA MET A 74 16.43 -11.63 5.60
C MET A 74 14.99 -11.33 6.07
N LYS A 75 14.40 -10.24 5.57
CA LYS A 75 13.05 -9.83 5.92
C LYS A 75 12.04 -10.87 5.43
N PRO A 76 11.06 -11.29 6.24
CA PRO A 76 10.01 -12.19 5.78
C PRO A 76 9.07 -11.46 4.81
N THR A 77 8.56 -12.18 3.81
CA THR A 77 7.52 -11.66 2.92
C THR A 77 6.16 -11.58 3.63
N PRO A 78 5.23 -10.73 3.16
CA PRO A 78 3.83 -10.75 3.58
C PRO A 78 3.20 -12.16 3.45
N PHE A 79 3.47 -12.86 2.35
CA PHE A 79 3.03 -14.25 2.12
C PHE A 79 3.44 -15.17 3.27
N LEU A 80 4.71 -15.14 3.67
CA LEU A 80 5.23 -15.98 4.74
C LEU A 80 4.62 -15.60 6.10
N CYS A 81 4.37 -14.31 6.34
CA CYS A 81 3.73 -13.84 7.57
C CYS A 81 2.28 -14.32 7.67
N LEU A 82 1.50 -14.26 6.59
CA LEU A 82 0.12 -14.76 6.56
C LEU A 82 0.08 -16.29 6.66
N ALA A 83 1.02 -17.01 6.06
CA ALA A 83 1.13 -18.46 6.20
C ALA A 83 1.37 -18.85 7.67
N PHE A 84 2.27 -18.14 8.34
CA PHE A 84 2.49 -18.32 9.78
C PHE A 84 1.24 -17.94 10.60
N LYS A 85 0.51 -16.90 10.20
CA LYS A 85 -0.73 -16.52 10.88
C LYS A 85 -1.80 -17.60 10.76
N LEU A 86 -1.96 -18.21 9.58
CA LEU A 86 -2.85 -19.35 9.38
C LEU A 86 -2.51 -20.51 10.31
N LEU A 87 -1.21 -20.82 10.48
CA LEU A 87 -0.76 -21.85 11.45
C LEU A 87 -1.11 -21.50 12.89
N THR A 88 -1.08 -20.22 13.27
CA THR A 88 -1.51 -19.81 14.62
C THR A 88 -3.02 -19.83 14.82
N LEU A 89 -3.79 -19.70 13.73
CA LEU A 89 -5.26 -19.69 13.78
C LEU A 89 -5.86 -21.10 13.72
N VAL A 90 -5.19 -22.02 13.01
CA VAL A 90 -5.65 -23.38 12.75
C VAL A 90 -7.12 -23.39 12.28
N PRO A 91 -7.43 -22.76 11.13
CA PRO A 91 -8.80 -22.72 10.63
C PRO A 91 -9.30 -24.13 10.28
N ASP A 92 -10.62 -24.30 10.34
CA ASP A 92 -11.28 -25.54 9.96
C ASP A 92 -10.99 -25.91 8.49
N ARG A 93 -10.98 -27.22 8.20
CA ARG A 93 -10.66 -27.77 6.88
C ARG A 93 -11.51 -27.15 5.76
N GLU A 94 -12.80 -26.92 6.02
CA GLU A 94 -13.74 -26.32 5.06
C GLU A 94 -13.33 -24.91 4.66
N ILE A 95 -12.84 -24.10 5.60
CA ILE A 95 -12.38 -22.73 5.33
C ILE A 95 -11.14 -22.76 4.42
N VAL A 96 -10.22 -23.69 4.66
CA VAL A 96 -9.01 -23.83 3.84
C VAL A 96 -9.38 -24.27 2.41
N LEU A 97 -10.34 -25.18 2.27
CA LEU A 97 -10.83 -25.60 0.95
C LEU A 97 -11.55 -24.45 0.24
N GLU A 98 -12.29 -23.61 0.95
CA GLU A 98 -12.91 -22.40 0.38
C GLU A 98 -11.84 -21.42 -0.13
N TYR A 99 -10.72 -21.27 0.59
CA TYR A 99 -9.60 -20.44 0.13
C TYR A 99 -8.91 -20.99 -1.12
N LEU A 100 -8.86 -22.32 -1.24
CA LEU A 100 -8.21 -23.00 -2.35
C LEU A 100 -9.08 -22.98 -3.62
N ASN A 101 -10.38 -23.21 -3.46
CA ASN A 101 -11.38 -23.32 -4.52
C ASN A 101 -11.95 -21.94 -4.86
N SER A 102 -13.08 -21.56 -4.24
CA SER A 102 -13.86 -20.36 -4.57
C SER A 102 -13.04 -19.07 -4.54
N ALA A 103 -12.31 -18.81 -3.44
CA ALA A 103 -11.48 -17.61 -3.34
C ALA A 103 -10.20 -17.72 -4.18
N GLY A 104 -9.71 -18.94 -4.37
CA GLY A 104 -8.52 -19.20 -5.16
C GLY A 104 -8.70 -19.00 -6.66
N ASP A 105 -9.93 -19.18 -7.17
CA ASP A 105 -10.30 -18.92 -8.56
C ASP A 105 -10.22 -17.43 -8.87
N GLU A 106 -10.69 -16.58 -7.95
CA GLU A 106 -10.61 -15.12 -8.10
C GLU A 106 -9.19 -14.58 -7.79
N TRP A 107 -8.55 -15.09 -6.72
CA TRP A 107 -7.27 -14.58 -6.23
C TRP A 107 -6.19 -15.67 -6.16
N LYS A 108 -5.34 -15.71 -7.18
CA LYS A 108 -4.23 -16.68 -7.30
C LYS A 108 -3.28 -16.74 -6.10
N TYR A 109 -3.04 -15.62 -5.40
CA TYR A 109 -2.16 -15.63 -4.22
C TYR A 109 -2.83 -16.19 -2.96
N VAL A 110 -4.16 -16.11 -2.87
CA VAL A 110 -4.95 -16.81 -1.85
C VAL A 110 -4.85 -18.32 -2.08
N ARG A 111 -5.02 -18.78 -3.33
CA ARG A 111 -4.80 -20.18 -3.70
C ARG A 111 -3.39 -20.66 -3.33
N ALA A 112 -2.35 -19.90 -3.69
CA ALA A 112 -0.98 -20.25 -3.33
C ALA A 112 -0.77 -20.34 -1.80
N LEU A 113 -1.40 -19.43 -1.04
CA LEU A 113 -1.32 -19.41 0.42
C LEU A 113 -2.01 -20.63 1.04
N ALA A 114 -3.22 -20.97 0.55
CA ALA A 114 -3.96 -22.14 0.97
C ALA A 114 -3.23 -23.44 0.61
N ALA A 115 -2.71 -23.55 -0.62
CA ALA A 115 -1.94 -24.70 -1.06
C ALA A 115 -0.70 -24.94 -0.19
N PHE A 116 0.00 -23.86 0.16
CA PHE A 116 1.14 -23.91 1.08
C PHE A 116 0.72 -24.36 2.49
N TYR A 117 -0.41 -23.89 3.00
CA TYR A 117 -0.95 -24.31 4.30
C TYR A 117 -1.36 -25.80 4.29
N VAL A 118 -2.07 -26.26 3.25
CA VAL A 118 -2.45 -27.66 3.06
C VAL A 118 -1.22 -28.55 3.10
N ARG A 119 -0.17 -28.21 2.34
CA ARG A 119 1.09 -28.97 2.30
C ARG A 119 1.76 -29.12 3.68
N LEU A 120 1.62 -28.13 4.54
CA LEU A 120 2.23 -28.13 5.87
C LEU A 120 1.40 -28.91 6.91
N THR A 121 0.08 -28.99 6.73
CA THR A 121 -0.83 -29.36 7.82
C THR A 121 -1.65 -30.62 7.57
N PHE A 122 -2.00 -30.95 6.32
CA PHE A 122 -2.88 -32.07 6.01
C PHE A 122 -2.12 -33.41 6.03
N ASP A 123 -2.88 -34.49 6.13
CA ASP A 123 -2.36 -35.85 6.03
C ASP A 123 -1.86 -36.17 4.61
N PRO A 124 -0.90 -37.11 4.46
CA PRO A 124 -0.23 -37.36 3.18
C PRO A 124 -1.16 -37.57 1.98
N ALA A 125 -2.15 -38.45 2.11
CA ALA A 125 -3.09 -38.74 1.03
C ALA A 125 -3.97 -37.52 0.69
N ASP A 126 -4.39 -36.77 1.71
CA ASP A 126 -5.18 -35.56 1.54
C ASP A 126 -4.40 -34.44 0.86
N VAL A 127 -3.09 -34.32 1.09
CA VAL A 127 -2.24 -33.36 0.38
C VAL A 127 -2.28 -33.63 -1.12
N TYR A 128 -2.09 -34.88 -1.55
CA TYR A 128 -2.14 -35.23 -2.98
C TYR A 128 -3.53 -34.99 -3.57
N LYS A 129 -4.59 -35.54 -2.95
CA LYS A 129 -5.98 -35.37 -3.43
C LYS A 129 -6.38 -33.89 -3.56
N THR A 130 -5.89 -33.05 -2.67
CA THR A 130 -6.27 -31.64 -2.63
C THR A 130 -5.42 -30.79 -3.57
N LEU A 131 -4.12 -31.07 -3.75
CA LEU A 131 -3.22 -30.21 -4.51
C LEU A 131 -3.08 -30.58 -5.99
N GLU A 132 -3.20 -31.85 -6.35
CA GLU A 132 -3.00 -32.31 -7.73
C GLU A 132 -3.93 -31.69 -8.77
N PRO A 133 -5.22 -31.40 -8.48
CA PRO A 133 -6.08 -30.70 -9.44
C PRO A 133 -5.52 -29.33 -9.86
N PHE A 134 -4.67 -28.71 -9.04
CA PHE A 134 -4.07 -27.41 -9.33
C PHE A 134 -2.76 -27.49 -10.12
N LEU A 135 -2.33 -28.69 -10.53
CA LEU A 135 -1.27 -28.86 -11.54
C LEU A 135 -1.75 -28.41 -12.94
N GLU A 136 -3.05 -28.20 -13.13
CA GLU A 136 -3.63 -27.60 -14.35
C GLU A 136 -3.62 -26.06 -14.31
N ASP A 137 -3.38 -25.45 -13.14
CA ASP A 137 -3.44 -24.00 -12.98
C ASP A 137 -2.17 -23.33 -13.52
N ALA A 138 -2.19 -22.92 -14.78
CA ALA A 138 -1.05 -22.24 -15.43
C ALA A 138 -0.97 -20.73 -15.11
N ARG A 139 -1.66 -20.22 -14.08
CA ARG A 139 -1.65 -18.77 -13.77
C ARG A 139 -0.27 -18.31 -13.28
N LYS A 140 0.19 -17.21 -13.86
CA LYS A 140 1.46 -16.54 -13.53
C LYS A 140 1.50 -16.02 -12.09
N LEU A 141 2.51 -16.42 -11.33
CA LEU A 141 2.83 -15.96 -9.98
C LEU A 141 4.18 -15.23 -9.96
N ARG A 142 4.24 -14.11 -9.24
CA ARG A 142 5.51 -13.44 -8.97
C ARG A 142 6.15 -14.06 -7.72
N ARG A 143 7.40 -14.53 -7.82
CA ARG A 143 8.15 -15.11 -6.70
C ARG A 143 9.30 -14.19 -6.27
N ARG A 144 9.33 -13.81 -4.99
CA ARG A 144 10.44 -13.08 -4.38
C ARG A 144 11.59 -14.04 -4.08
N ARG A 145 12.75 -13.83 -4.73
CA ARG A 145 14.02 -14.50 -4.39
C ARG A 145 14.78 -13.66 -3.35
N LYS A 146 15.99 -14.09 -2.95
CA LYS A 146 16.84 -13.30 -2.06
C LYS A 146 17.12 -11.90 -2.63
N GLU A 147 17.33 -11.85 -3.95
CA GLU A 147 17.54 -10.66 -4.76
C GLU A 147 16.57 -10.70 -5.94
N GLY A 148 15.76 -9.66 -6.11
CA GLY A 148 14.83 -9.53 -7.24
C GLY A 148 13.56 -10.40 -7.17
N TYR A 149 12.86 -10.45 -8.31
CA TYR A 149 11.63 -11.22 -8.53
C TYR A 149 11.82 -12.13 -9.73
N VAL A 150 11.21 -13.30 -9.69
CA VAL A 150 11.19 -14.27 -10.79
C VAL A 150 9.73 -14.65 -11.07
N LEU A 151 9.39 -14.79 -12.35
CA LEU A 151 8.10 -15.32 -12.76
C LEU A 151 8.11 -16.84 -12.58
N VAL A 152 7.08 -17.37 -11.94
CA VAL A 152 6.77 -18.81 -11.85
C VAL A 152 5.28 -19.00 -12.15
N HIS A 153 4.83 -20.23 -12.30
CA HIS A 153 3.41 -20.55 -12.50
C HIS A 153 2.82 -21.29 -11.29
N MET A 154 1.48 -21.41 -11.20
CA MET A 154 0.83 -22.02 -10.04
C MET A 154 1.05 -23.53 -10.02
N ASP A 155 0.88 -24.21 -11.14
CA ASP A 155 1.30 -25.59 -11.39
C ASP A 155 2.75 -25.86 -10.96
N GLU A 156 3.71 -25.02 -11.37
CA GLU A 156 5.13 -25.13 -10.96
C GLU A 156 5.30 -24.98 -9.44
N PHE A 157 4.51 -24.10 -8.82
CA PHE A 157 4.54 -23.91 -7.37
C PHE A 157 3.93 -25.09 -6.63
N VAL A 158 2.82 -25.63 -7.11
CA VAL A 158 2.15 -26.83 -6.57
C VAL A 158 3.04 -28.06 -6.71
N ASP A 159 3.66 -28.27 -7.88
CA ASP A 159 4.64 -29.33 -8.08
C ASP A 159 5.82 -29.18 -7.11
N GLU A 160 6.34 -27.96 -6.92
CA GLU A 160 7.38 -27.70 -5.91
C GLU A 160 6.94 -28.08 -4.50
N LEU A 161 5.68 -27.88 -4.13
CA LEU A 161 5.16 -28.30 -2.83
C LEU A 161 5.10 -29.82 -2.71
N LEU A 162 4.74 -30.54 -3.77
CA LEU A 162 4.62 -32.00 -3.75
C LEU A 162 5.97 -32.71 -3.80
N THR A 163 6.95 -32.17 -4.55
CA THR A 163 8.19 -32.87 -4.87
C THR A 163 9.41 -32.40 -4.08
N LYS A 164 9.49 -31.11 -3.70
CA LYS A 164 10.71 -30.56 -3.06
C LYS A 164 10.64 -30.65 -1.54
N GLU A 165 11.82 -30.73 -0.92
CA GLU A 165 11.97 -30.75 0.54
C GLU A 165 11.91 -29.35 1.18
N ARG A 166 11.98 -28.28 0.38
CA ARG A 166 12.02 -26.90 0.89
C ARG A 166 11.34 -25.93 -0.05
N SER A 167 10.43 -25.11 0.49
CA SER A 167 9.73 -24.04 -0.24
C SER A 167 9.56 -22.81 0.65
N CYS A 168 9.55 -21.61 0.06
CA CYS A 168 9.34 -20.32 0.74
C CYS A 168 10.09 -20.16 2.09
N ALA A 169 11.39 -20.49 2.12
CA ALA A 169 12.25 -20.45 3.31
C ALA A 169 11.79 -21.35 4.49
N THR A 170 10.91 -22.31 4.22
CA THR A 170 10.39 -23.29 5.18
C THR A 170 10.79 -24.69 4.73
N SER A 171 11.34 -25.48 5.66
CA SER A 171 11.63 -26.89 5.44
C SER A 171 10.34 -27.69 5.49
N LEU A 172 9.99 -28.35 4.39
CA LEU A 172 8.80 -29.17 4.29
C LEU A 172 9.07 -30.54 4.91
N TRP A 173 8.06 -31.12 5.55
CA TRP A 173 8.19 -32.47 6.07
C TRP A 173 8.16 -33.50 4.94
N LYS A 174 8.86 -34.61 5.11
CA LYS A 174 8.98 -35.64 4.07
C LYS A 174 7.64 -36.33 3.84
N LEU A 175 7.04 -36.07 2.68
CA LEU A 175 5.87 -36.81 2.21
C LEU A 175 6.31 -38.23 1.82
N PRO A 176 5.53 -39.27 2.21
CA PRO A 176 5.62 -40.58 1.58
C PRO A 176 5.53 -40.43 0.05
N PRO A 177 6.36 -41.16 -0.73
CA PRO A 177 6.24 -41.16 -2.18
C PRO A 177 4.83 -41.56 -2.59
N ARG A 178 4.29 -40.92 -3.63
CA ARG A 178 2.92 -41.20 -4.10
C ARG A 178 2.70 -42.69 -4.39
N GLN A 179 3.65 -43.34 -5.04
CA GLN A 179 3.59 -44.78 -5.35
C GLN A 179 3.37 -45.65 -4.10
N LEU A 180 3.96 -45.29 -2.96
CA LEU A 180 3.74 -46.01 -1.71
C LEU A 180 2.30 -45.85 -1.20
N LEU A 181 1.67 -44.70 -1.43
CA LEU A 181 0.28 -44.45 -1.05
C LEU A 181 -0.70 -45.14 -2.01
N GLU A 182 -0.33 -45.30 -3.28
CA GLU A 182 -1.04 -46.12 -4.26
C GLU A 182 -0.96 -47.61 -3.90
N ASP A 183 0.23 -48.12 -3.56
CA ASP A 183 0.45 -49.51 -3.11
C ASP A 183 -0.31 -49.86 -1.82
N LEU A 184 -0.64 -48.83 -1.01
CA LEU A 184 -1.42 -48.95 0.23
C LEU A 184 -2.93 -48.71 0.03
N ASP A 185 -3.40 -48.59 -1.21
CA ASP A 185 -4.79 -48.28 -1.59
C ASP A 185 -5.33 -46.98 -0.94
N GLN A 186 -4.47 -46.02 -0.63
CA GLN A 186 -4.86 -44.71 -0.07
C GLN A 186 -5.08 -43.65 -1.16
N LEU A 187 -4.46 -43.85 -2.32
CA LEU A 187 -4.58 -43.05 -3.53
C LEU A 187 -4.81 -43.94 -4.74
N GLU A 188 -5.64 -43.47 -5.66
CA GLU A 188 -5.74 -44.07 -6.99
C GLU A 188 -4.58 -43.58 -7.88
N PRO A 189 -4.19 -44.34 -8.91
CA PRO A 189 -3.21 -43.87 -9.89
C PRO A 189 -3.58 -42.50 -10.43
N ARG A 190 -2.60 -41.59 -10.54
CA ARG A 190 -2.88 -40.24 -11.04
C ARG A 190 -3.18 -40.27 -12.53
N GLU A 191 -4.38 -39.89 -12.92
CA GLU A 191 -4.72 -39.64 -14.32
C GLU A 191 -4.23 -38.23 -14.71
N SER A 192 -3.44 -38.15 -15.80
CA SER A 192 -3.02 -36.88 -16.35
C SER A 192 -4.10 -36.34 -17.28
N PRO A 193 -4.41 -35.03 -17.26
CA PRO A 193 -5.35 -34.44 -18.23
C PRO A 193 -4.88 -34.56 -19.68
N LEU A 194 -3.58 -34.76 -19.88
CA LEU A 194 -2.94 -35.01 -21.18
C LEU A 194 -2.78 -36.50 -21.48
N GLN A 195 -3.30 -37.40 -20.64
CA GLN A 195 -3.12 -38.84 -20.82
C GLN A 195 -3.71 -39.31 -22.15
N ASP A 196 -4.92 -38.84 -22.49
CA ASP A 196 -5.58 -39.17 -23.76
C ASP A 196 -4.79 -38.66 -24.98
N GLU A 197 -4.12 -37.50 -24.87
CA GLU A 197 -3.27 -36.96 -25.95
C GLU A 197 -1.97 -37.75 -26.11
N LEU A 198 -1.37 -38.18 -24.99
CA LEU A 198 -0.17 -39.02 -24.99
C LEU A 198 -0.47 -40.42 -25.55
N ASP A 199 -1.58 -41.01 -25.13
CA ASP A 199 -2.03 -42.32 -25.61
C ASP A 199 -2.36 -42.25 -27.11
N ALA A 200 -2.96 -41.16 -27.60
CA ALA A 200 -3.21 -40.93 -29.02
C ALA A 200 -1.94 -40.66 -29.85
N MET A 201 -0.86 -40.18 -29.24
CA MET A 201 0.44 -40.03 -29.90
C MET A 201 1.20 -41.37 -30.03
N ASP A 202 0.93 -42.32 -29.14
CA ASP A 202 1.53 -43.66 -29.16
C ASP A 202 0.79 -44.63 -30.10
N GLU A 203 -0.42 -44.27 -30.56
CA GLU A 203 -1.15 -44.99 -31.61
C GLU A 203 -0.63 -44.61 -33.01
N GLU A 204 0.10 -45.52 -33.68
CA GLU A 204 0.48 -45.36 -35.10
C GLU A 204 -0.76 -45.13 -36.00
N PRO A 205 -0.68 -44.31 -37.06
CA PRO A 205 -1.84 -43.91 -37.84
C PRO A 205 -2.38 -45.10 -38.65
N GLY A 206 -3.33 -45.82 -38.06
CA GLY A 206 -4.19 -46.79 -38.72
C GLY A 206 -5.25 -46.08 -39.56
N ASP A 207 -5.19 -46.28 -40.87
CA ASP A 207 -6.25 -45.98 -41.84
C ASP A 207 -7.58 -46.59 -41.34
N ASP A 208 -8.55 -45.79 -40.94
CA ASP A 208 -9.83 -45.81 -41.65
C ASP A 208 -10.83 -44.72 -41.25
N ARG A 209 -11.66 -44.44 -42.25
CA ARG A 209 -12.71 -43.43 -42.35
C ARG A 209 -13.91 -43.73 -41.44
N ASP A 210 -14.63 -42.65 -41.16
CA ASP A 210 -16.06 -42.58 -40.79
C ASP A 210 -16.45 -43.05 -39.37
N GLN A 211 -16.63 -42.09 -38.43
CA GLN A 211 -17.98 -41.62 -38.07
C GLN A 211 -18.04 -40.64 -36.88
N THR A 212 -18.93 -39.66 -37.06
CA THR A 212 -19.70 -38.89 -36.07
C THR A 212 -19.02 -37.77 -35.27
N PHE A 213 -19.13 -36.58 -35.86
CA PHE A 213 -19.13 -35.28 -35.20
C PHE A 213 -20.08 -35.26 -33.98
N SER A 214 -19.50 -35.19 -32.78
CA SER A 214 -20.14 -34.69 -31.57
C SER A 214 -19.54 -33.33 -31.25
N PHE A 215 -20.22 -32.26 -31.66
CA PHE A 215 -19.90 -30.89 -31.25
C PHE A 215 -20.21 -30.73 -29.75
N ALA A 216 -19.24 -31.04 -28.90
CA ALA A 216 -19.22 -30.57 -27.52
C ALA A 216 -18.60 -29.17 -27.50
N CYS A 217 -19.37 -28.23 -26.94
CA CYS A 217 -19.19 -26.79 -27.03
C CYS A 217 -17.88 -26.31 -26.37
N SER A 218 -16.92 -25.84 -27.17
CA SER A 218 -15.66 -25.23 -26.70
C SER A 218 -15.80 -23.79 -26.18
N TRP A 219 -17.03 -23.29 -25.93
CA TRP A 219 -17.30 -21.87 -25.64
C TRP A 219 -17.61 -21.53 -24.18
N CYS A 220 -17.51 -22.48 -23.25
CA CYS A 220 -17.72 -22.18 -21.83
C CYS A 220 -16.46 -21.71 -21.08
N ASN A 221 -15.30 -21.59 -21.73
CA ASN A 221 -14.02 -21.26 -21.06
C ASN A 221 -13.54 -19.80 -21.22
N MET A 222 -14.44 -18.87 -21.57
CA MET A 222 -14.13 -17.43 -21.65
C MET A 222 -15.21 -16.60 -20.97
N ALA A 223 -15.33 -16.74 -19.66
CA ALA A 223 -16.00 -15.75 -18.82
C ALA A 223 -14.97 -15.17 -17.84
N ARG A 224 -14.06 -14.34 -18.37
CA ARG A 224 -13.27 -13.41 -17.55
C ARG A 224 -14.25 -12.42 -16.90
N PRO A 225 -14.10 -12.05 -15.62
CA PRO A 225 -14.72 -10.85 -15.12
C PRO A 225 -14.10 -9.65 -15.86
N LEU A 226 -14.93 -9.01 -16.67
CA LEU A 226 -14.69 -7.74 -17.33
C LEU A 226 -14.58 -6.65 -16.24
N GLY A 227 -13.37 -6.37 -15.76
CA GLY A 227 -13.21 -5.41 -14.67
C GLY A 227 -11.84 -4.74 -14.51
N ALA A 228 -10.81 -5.13 -15.28
CA ALA A 228 -9.55 -4.40 -15.28
C ALA A 228 -8.94 -4.39 -16.68
N LEU A 229 -8.79 -3.18 -17.23
CA LEU A 229 -8.01 -2.94 -18.44
C LEU A 229 -6.58 -3.46 -18.23
N PRO A 230 -5.96 -4.11 -19.23
CA PRO A 230 -4.57 -4.52 -19.14
C PRO A 230 -3.66 -3.29 -19.00
N ASP A 231 -2.75 -3.31 -18.03
CA ASP A 231 -1.71 -2.29 -17.91
C ASP A 231 -0.66 -2.51 -19.00
N LEU A 232 -0.74 -1.71 -20.07
CA LEU A 232 0.16 -1.75 -21.23
C LEU A 232 1.28 -0.71 -21.14
N SER A 233 1.42 0.01 -20.03
CA SER A 233 2.36 1.13 -19.89
C SER A 233 3.82 0.73 -20.13
N HIS A 234 4.18 -0.49 -19.73
CA HIS A 234 5.54 -1.04 -19.83
C HIS A 234 5.89 -1.72 -21.17
N LEU A 235 4.94 -1.84 -22.10
CA LEU A 235 5.15 -2.50 -23.40
C LEU A 235 5.54 -1.47 -24.48
N ASP A 236 6.24 -1.91 -25.52
CA ASP A 236 6.48 -1.10 -26.71
C ASP A 236 5.18 -0.88 -27.51
N ASP A 237 5.13 0.15 -28.34
CA ASP A 237 3.89 0.57 -29.02
C ASP A 237 3.36 -0.51 -29.97
N ALA A 238 4.24 -1.30 -30.61
CA ALA A 238 3.83 -2.35 -31.52
C ALA A 238 3.20 -3.53 -30.77
N SER A 239 3.78 -3.92 -29.64
CA SER A 239 3.21 -4.96 -28.76
C SER A 239 1.88 -4.51 -28.15
N ALA A 240 1.77 -3.26 -27.68
CA ALA A 240 0.55 -2.73 -27.10
C ALA A 240 -0.60 -2.64 -28.13
N GLU A 241 -0.31 -2.22 -29.36
CA GLU A 241 -1.28 -2.17 -30.46
C GLU A 241 -1.76 -3.56 -30.87
N LEU A 242 -0.86 -4.54 -30.92
CA LEU A 242 -1.23 -5.93 -31.23
C LEU A 242 -2.15 -6.52 -30.16
N ILE A 243 -1.84 -6.30 -28.88
CA ILE A 243 -2.68 -6.79 -27.77
C ILE A 243 -4.07 -6.16 -27.82
N LEU A 244 -4.16 -4.85 -28.10
CA LEU A 244 -5.44 -4.17 -28.25
C LEU A 244 -6.26 -4.74 -29.41
N LYS A 245 -5.64 -4.99 -30.56
CA LYS A 245 -6.31 -5.61 -31.72
C LYS A 245 -6.88 -6.98 -31.38
N LEU A 246 -6.09 -7.84 -30.73
CA LEU A 246 -6.55 -9.17 -30.31
C LEU A 246 -7.74 -9.09 -29.34
N HIS A 247 -7.74 -8.14 -28.40
CA HIS A 247 -8.87 -7.98 -27.48
C HIS A 247 -10.14 -7.44 -28.17
N LEU A 248 -9.99 -6.56 -29.16
CA LEU A 248 -11.13 -6.10 -29.96
C LEU A 248 -11.69 -7.24 -30.83
N GLU A 249 -10.82 -8.08 -31.41
CA GLU A 249 -11.20 -9.29 -32.15
C GLU A 249 -11.92 -10.31 -31.26
N ASP A 250 -11.47 -10.51 -30.02
CA ASP A 250 -12.14 -11.37 -29.04
C ASP A 250 -13.54 -10.86 -28.68
N VAL A 251 -13.70 -9.55 -28.47
CA VAL A 251 -15.00 -8.92 -28.18
C VAL A 251 -15.93 -9.03 -29.38
N GLU A 252 -15.43 -8.78 -30.58
CA GLU A 252 -16.21 -8.89 -31.81
C GLU A 252 -16.66 -10.34 -32.03
N THR A 253 -15.74 -11.30 -31.84
CA THR A 253 -16.04 -12.73 -31.88
C THR A 253 -17.15 -13.04 -30.88
N PHE A 254 -16.99 -12.68 -29.61
CA PHE A 254 -18.01 -12.90 -28.57
C PHE A 254 -19.39 -12.32 -28.94
N LYS A 255 -19.45 -11.12 -29.54
CA LYS A 255 -20.69 -10.51 -30.01
C LYS A 255 -21.33 -11.29 -31.18
N GLN A 256 -20.53 -11.73 -32.14
CA GLN A 256 -21.01 -12.52 -33.29
C GLN A 256 -21.59 -13.87 -32.85
N GLN A 257 -20.99 -14.50 -31.84
CA GLN A 257 -21.40 -15.78 -31.26
C GLN A 257 -22.80 -15.75 -30.60
N ARG A 258 -23.26 -14.56 -30.15
CA ARG A 258 -24.54 -14.38 -29.46
C ARG A 258 -25.65 -13.79 -30.35
N LYS A 259 -25.32 -13.37 -31.57
CA LYS A 259 -26.25 -12.72 -32.50
C LYS A 259 -27.39 -13.68 -32.90
N GLY A 260 -28.61 -13.40 -32.45
CA GLY A 260 -29.84 -14.09 -32.87
C GLY A 260 -30.53 -15.00 -31.84
N LYS A 261 -30.10 -15.02 -30.57
CA LYS A 261 -30.69 -15.91 -29.54
C LYS A 261 -31.86 -15.33 -28.72
N GLN A 262 -32.36 -14.13 -29.01
CA GLN A 262 -33.35 -13.48 -28.13
C GLN A 262 -34.49 -12.74 -28.85
N LYS A 263 -35.57 -12.48 -28.11
CA LYS A 263 -36.75 -11.72 -28.55
C LYS A 263 -36.40 -10.23 -28.63
N GLU A 264 -37.00 -9.55 -29.59
CA GLU A 264 -36.80 -8.12 -29.87
C GLU A 264 -37.19 -7.26 -28.64
N GLY A 265 -36.20 -6.65 -27.98
CA GLY A 265 -36.39 -5.66 -26.90
C GLY A 265 -35.73 -5.96 -25.56
N ASP A 266 -35.22 -7.17 -25.31
CA ASP A 266 -34.43 -7.50 -24.10
C ASP A 266 -32.93 -7.38 -24.40
N VAL A 267 -32.18 -6.68 -23.53
CA VAL A 267 -30.71 -6.56 -23.61
C VAL A 267 -30.09 -7.56 -22.63
N ASP A 268 -29.31 -8.50 -23.14
CA ASP A 268 -28.56 -9.48 -22.35
C ASP A 268 -27.41 -8.81 -21.58
N ASP A 269 -27.30 -9.09 -20.27
CA ASP A 269 -26.23 -8.54 -19.42
C ASP A 269 -24.84 -8.80 -20.01
N GLY A 270 -24.66 -9.94 -20.69
CA GLY A 270 -23.42 -10.29 -21.39
C GLY A 270 -23.14 -9.41 -22.61
N GLU A 271 -24.17 -9.06 -23.39
CA GLU A 271 -24.04 -8.18 -24.55
C GLU A 271 -23.82 -6.72 -24.14
N TYR A 272 -24.47 -6.29 -23.05
CA TYR A 272 -24.24 -4.99 -22.44
C TYR A 272 -22.81 -4.88 -21.89
N ALA A 273 -22.33 -5.89 -21.18
CA ALA A 273 -20.96 -5.93 -20.67
C ALA A 273 -19.91 -5.96 -21.80
N ALA A 274 -20.16 -6.70 -22.88
CA ALA A 274 -19.29 -6.70 -24.06
C ALA A 274 -19.25 -5.32 -24.75
N THR A 275 -20.37 -4.59 -24.74
CA THR A 275 -20.44 -3.23 -25.30
C THR A 275 -19.70 -2.22 -24.44
N LEU A 276 -19.75 -2.34 -23.11
CA LEU A 276 -18.94 -1.53 -22.20
C LEU A 276 -17.44 -1.81 -22.37
N LEU A 277 -17.04 -3.09 -22.46
CA LEU A 277 -15.64 -3.44 -22.70
C LEU A 277 -15.13 -2.90 -24.03
N GLU A 278 -15.93 -2.98 -25.10
CA GLU A 278 -15.56 -2.41 -26.40
C GLU A 278 -15.30 -0.90 -26.29
N GLN A 279 -16.14 -0.16 -25.56
CA GLN A 279 -15.94 1.27 -25.31
C GLN A 279 -14.63 1.53 -24.54
N ASP A 280 -14.34 0.74 -23.51
CA ASP A 280 -13.11 0.85 -22.73
C ASP A 280 -11.85 0.55 -23.57
N LEU A 281 -11.90 -0.47 -24.43
CA LEU A 281 -10.81 -0.82 -25.35
C LEU A 281 -10.58 0.28 -26.39
N HIS A 282 -11.64 0.90 -26.92
CA HIS A 282 -11.49 2.07 -27.79
C HIS A 282 -10.88 3.28 -27.06
N GLY A 283 -11.23 3.48 -25.79
CA GLY A 283 -10.57 4.47 -24.92
C GLY A 283 -9.07 4.20 -24.78
N LEU A 284 -8.69 2.95 -24.54
CA LEU A 284 -7.29 2.52 -24.49
C LEU A 284 -6.57 2.72 -25.82
N GLY A 285 -7.24 2.46 -26.95
CA GLY A 285 -6.71 2.74 -28.28
C GLY A 285 -6.44 4.22 -28.53
N THR A 286 -7.32 5.09 -28.03
CA THR A 286 -7.12 6.54 -28.08
C THR A 286 -5.88 6.93 -27.26
N PHE A 287 -5.74 6.40 -26.05
CA PHE A 287 -4.55 6.61 -25.21
C PHE A 287 -3.23 6.16 -25.87
N LEU A 288 -3.21 4.97 -26.50
CA LEU A 288 -2.02 4.47 -27.19
C LEU A 288 -1.69 5.31 -28.43
N SER A 289 -2.71 5.78 -29.16
CA SER A 289 -2.53 6.71 -30.27
C SER A 289 -1.93 8.04 -29.79
N ASP A 290 -2.45 8.59 -28.69
CA ASP A 290 -1.92 9.81 -28.08
C ASP A 290 -0.48 9.62 -27.62
N ARG A 291 -0.15 8.49 -26.98
CA ARG A 291 1.23 8.14 -26.58
C ARG A 291 2.19 8.06 -27.77
N ARG A 292 1.74 7.48 -28.88
CA ARG A 292 2.55 7.40 -30.11
C ARG A 292 2.75 8.79 -30.71
N MET A 293 1.70 9.61 -30.73
CA MET A 293 1.77 10.98 -31.21
C MET A 293 2.73 11.81 -30.36
N THR A 294 2.68 11.70 -29.03
CA THR A 294 3.59 12.44 -28.14
C THR A 294 5.04 12.00 -28.31
N LYS A 295 5.31 10.69 -28.47
CA LYS A 295 6.66 10.20 -28.82
C LYS A 295 7.15 10.76 -30.14
N SER A 296 6.32 10.72 -31.18
CA SER A 296 6.67 11.27 -32.49
C SER A 296 6.94 12.78 -32.46
N ILE A 297 6.16 13.53 -31.67
CA ILE A 297 6.39 14.96 -31.47
C ILE A 297 7.70 15.19 -30.72
N ALA A 298 7.98 14.42 -29.67
CA ALA A 298 9.23 14.52 -28.93
C ALA A 298 10.45 14.22 -29.82
N ASP A 299 10.39 13.16 -30.63
CA ASP A 299 11.44 12.79 -31.58
C ASP A 299 11.65 13.88 -32.64
N ALA A 300 10.57 14.46 -33.17
CA ALA A 300 10.64 15.56 -34.13
C ALA A 300 11.27 16.81 -33.50
N VAL A 301 10.87 17.19 -32.29
CA VAL A 301 11.46 18.33 -31.56
C VAL A 301 12.95 18.10 -31.31
N GLN A 302 13.35 16.89 -30.94
CA GLN A 302 14.76 16.55 -30.71
C GLN A 302 15.59 16.56 -32.00
N THR A 303 15.04 16.04 -33.10
CA THR A 303 15.73 15.95 -34.39
C THR A 303 15.83 17.33 -35.05
N ASP A 304 14.73 18.08 -35.07
CA ASP A 304 14.63 19.36 -35.77
C ASP A 304 15.15 20.53 -34.94
N GLY A 305 15.32 20.37 -33.61
CA GLY A 305 15.77 21.44 -32.72
C GLY A 305 17.08 22.09 -33.16
N THR A 306 18.07 21.29 -33.54
CA THR A 306 19.37 21.79 -34.04
C THR A 306 19.24 22.58 -35.33
N LEU A 307 18.40 22.13 -36.26
CA LEU A 307 18.14 22.81 -37.54
C LEU A 307 17.37 24.12 -37.35
N LEU A 308 16.42 24.14 -36.40
CA LEU A 308 15.67 25.35 -36.05
C LEU A 308 16.58 26.39 -35.39
N ASP A 309 17.49 25.97 -34.51
CA ASP A 309 18.49 26.84 -33.90
C ASP A 309 19.44 27.44 -34.95
N GLU A 310 19.95 26.61 -35.87
CA GLU A 310 20.78 27.08 -36.98
C GLU A 310 20.01 28.05 -37.90
N SER A 311 18.76 27.74 -38.24
CA SER A 311 17.91 28.62 -39.05
C SER A 311 17.61 29.94 -38.34
N ALA A 312 17.37 29.91 -37.02
CA ALA A 312 17.14 31.11 -36.23
C ALA A 312 18.40 31.99 -36.15
N GLN A 313 19.58 31.39 -35.99
CA GLN A 313 20.87 32.10 -36.04
C GLN A 313 21.12 32.75 -37.41
N GLN A 314 20.80 32.04 -38.50
CA GLN A 314 20.91 32.57 -39.86
C GLN A 314 19.96 33.75 -40.09
N GLU A 315 18.71 33.65 -39.62
CA GLU A 315 17.72 34.74 -39.73
C GLU A 315 18.13 35.96 -38.88
N GLN A 316 18.65 35.73 -37.67
CA GLN A 316 19.20 36.78 -36.82
C GLN A 316 20.38 37.49 -37.50
N THR A 317 21.31 36.73 -38.09
CA THR A 317 22.44 37.28 -38.86
C THR A 317 21.93 38.11 -40.04
N ALA A 318 20.94 37.61 -40.78
CA ALA A 318 20.33 38.34 -41.91
C ALA A 318 19.63 39.64 -41.48
N CYS A 319 19.00 39.64 -40.29
CA CYS A 319 18.40 40.84 -39.71
C CYS A 319 19.46 41.88 -39.33
N GLU A 320 20.57 41.44 -38.73
CA GLU A 320 21.70 42.29 -38.37
C GLU A 320 22.39 42.88 -39.62
N ASP A 321 22.59 42.08 -40.65
CA ASP A 321 23.14 42.52 -41.94
C ASP A 321 22.24 43.55 -42.63
N ARG A 322 20.92 43.33 -42.61
CA ARG A 322 19.93 44.27 -43.15
C ARG A 322 19.94 45.60 -42.41
N GLU A 323 20.05 45.56 -41.08
CA GLU A 323 20.15 46.74 -40.23
C GLU A 323 21.45 47.51 -40.50
N LEU A 324 22.58 46.80 -40.63
CA LEU A 324 23.87 47.37 -41.01
C LEU A 324 23.81 48.01 -42.41
N ALA A 325 23.23 47.34 -43.40
CA ALA A 325 23.06 47.87 -44.75
C ALA A 325 22.18 49.11 -44.79
N ARG A 326 21.12 49.17 -43.98
CA ARG A 326 20.28 50.37 -43.80
C ARG A 326 21.06 51.55 -43.22
N ARG A 327 21.93 51.30 -42.23
CA ARG A 327 22.82 52.32 -41.66
C ARG A 327 23.85 52.84 -42.67
N LEU A 328 24.40 51.96 -43.50
CA LEU A 328 25.38 52.31 -44.55
C LEU A 328 24.74 53.05 -45.74
N SER A 329 23.46 52.80 -46.03
CA SER A 329 22.73 53.40 -47.17
C SER A 329 22.24 54.83 -46.94
N GLY A 330 22.61 55.47 -45.82
CA GLY A 330 22.58 56.93 -45.68
C GLY A 330 21.20 57.58 -45.57
N ASN A 331 20.23 56.95 -44.92
CA ASN A 331 18.97 57.61 -44.54
C ASN A 331 18.89 57.77 -43.01
N PRO A 332 19.20 58.96 -42.45
CA PRO A 332 19.19 59.19 -41.02
C PRO A 332 17.75 59.43 -40.55
N THR A 333 16.93 58.38 -40.50
CA THR A 333 15.67 58.43 -39.74
C THR A 333 15.94 57.97 -38.32
N ASN A 334 15.96 58.97 -37.45
CA ASN A 334 16.08 58.91 -36.02
C ASN A 334 15.09 57.89 -35.40
N SER A 335 15.62 56.75 -34.95
CA SER A 335 14.94 55.84 -34.02
C SER A 335 16.01 55.09 -33.24
N ASN A 336 16.44 55.65 -32.10
CA ASN A 336 17.14 54.91 -31.05
C ASN A 336 16.19 53.90 -30.39
N ALA A 337 15.76 52.90 -31.14
CA ALA A 337 15.07 51.75 -30.62
C ALA A 337 15.59 50.53 -31.37
N ALA A 338 16.57 49.85 -30.77
CA ALA A 338 16.79 48.46 -31.13
C ALA A 338 15.44 47.74 -30.96
N PRO A 339 14.98 46.92 -31.91
CA PRO A 339 13.86 46.02 -31.63
C PRO A 339 14.23 45.23 -30.36
N PRO A 340 13.30 45.07 -29.40
CA PRO A 340 13.58 44.31 -28.20
C PRO A 340 14.09 42.94 -28.64
N ARG A 341 15.30 42.56 -28.19
CA ARG A 341 15.70 41.14 -28.24
C ARG A 341 14.55 40.36 -27.60
N PRO A 342 13.97 39.35 -28.25
CA PRO A 342 13.19 38.37 -27.52
C PRO A 342 14.19 37.71 -26.57
N GLN A 343 14.24 38.18 -25.33
CA GLN A 343 14.80 37.37 -24.26
C GLN A 343 13.82 36.22 -24.07
N PRO A 344 14.28 34.95 -24.02
CA PRO A 344 13.41 33.89 -23.57
C PRO A 344 12.90 34.31 -22.19
N GLU A 345 11.60 34.56 -22.08
CA GLU A 345 11.01 34.81 -20.77
C GLU A 345 11.30 33.56 -19.91
N PRO A 346 11.86 33.71 -18.70
CA PRO A 346 12.01 32.56 -17.83
C PRO A 346 10.62 31.94 -17.65
N PRO A 347 10.49 30.61 -17.75
CA PRO A 347 9.19 29.96 -17.58
C PRO A 347 8.64 30.39 -16.22
N GLY A 348 7.46 31.03 -16.24
CA GLY A 348 6.81 31.48 -15.01
C GLY A 348 6.62 30.31 -14.04
N ASP A 349 6.70 30.62 -12.75
CA ASP A 349 6.69 29.67 -11.62
C ASP A 349 5.47 28.72 -11.53
N ASP A 350 4.52 28.80 -12.47
CA ASP A 350 3.28 28.00 -12.53
C ASP A 350 3.30 26.87 -13.57
N VAL A 351 4.46 26.59 -14.19
CA VAL A 351 4.62 25.38 -14.99
C VAL A 351 4.99 24.23 -14.05
N THR A 352 4.02 23.40 -13.68
CA THR A 352 4.31 21.98 -13.43
C THR A 352 5.14 21.50 -14.60
N THR A 353 6.44 21.32 -14.38
CA THR A 353 7.40 21.01 -15.43
C THR A 353 6.87 19.84 -16.27
N PRO A 354 6.93 19.90 -17.62
CA PRO A 354 6.58 18.78 -18.50
C PRO A 354 7.29 17.48 -18.09
N SER A 355 8.41 17.59 -17.37
CA SER A 355 9.19 16.53 -16.73
C SER A 355 8.39 15.63 -15.80
N ASN A 356 7.43 16.17 -15.03
CA ASN A 356 6.62 15.38 -14.08
C ASN A 356 5.49 14.61 -14.76
N LEU A 357 5.11 15.02 -15.97
CA LEU A 357 4.19 14.30 -16.85
C LEU A 357 4.92 13.26 -17.72
N ALA A 358 6.26 13.26 -17.74
CA ALA A 358 7.03 12.35 -18.57
C ALA A 358 6.98 10.90 -18.05
N GLY A 359 6.97 10.71 -16.72
CA GLY A 359 6.95 9.39 -16.09
C GLY A 359 5.82 8.44 -16.55
N PRO A 360 4.57 8.93 -16.69
CA PRO A 360 3.48 8.08 -17.19
C PRO A 360 3.37 7.94 -18.72
N TYR A 361 3.96 8.86 -19.51
CA TYR A 361 3.71 8.93 -20.96
C TYR A 361 4.94 8.69 -21.84
N VAL A 362 6.14 8.59 -21.27
CA VAL A 362 7.39 8.45 -22.04
C VAL A 362 8.27 7.35 -21.43
N SER A 363 9.09 6.67 -22.23
CA SER A 363 9.94 5.59 -21.70
C SER A 363 11.04 6.16 -20.81
N GLU A 364 11.62 5.32 -19.95
CA GLU A 364 12.71 5.68 -19.04
C GLU A 364 13.86 6.39 -19.80
N GLU A 365 14.24 5.86 -20.97
CA GLU A 365 15.26 6.43 -21.85
C GLU A 365 14.91 7.84 -22.35
N THR A 366 13.67 8.08 -22.78
CA THR A 366 13.24 9.39 -23.28
C THR A 366 13.05 10.40 -22.15
N GLY A 367 12.57 9.95 -20.99
CA GLY A 367 12.50 10.77 -19.77
C GLY A 367 13.87 11.26 -19.34
N HIS A 368 14.89 10.40 -19.44
CA HIS A 368 16.29 10.77 -19.22
C HIS A 368 16.82 11.76 -20.27
N ALA A 369 16.49 11.58 -21.55
CA ALA A 369 16.90 12.50 -22.62
C ALA A 369 16.32 13.91 -22.42
N LEU A 370 15.01 14.01 -22.13
CA LEU A 370 14.32 15.27 -21.84
C LEU A 370 14.88 15.98 -20.60
N ALA A 371 15.23 15.23 -19.56
CA ALA A 371 15.84 15.79 -18.35
C ALA A 371 17.24 16.37 -18.62
N SER A 372 18.04 15.68 -19.42
CA SER A 372 19.37 16.13 -19.83
C SER A 372 19.28 17.42 -20.66
N GLU A 373 18.28 17.53 -21.53
CA GLU A 373 18.01 18.74 -22.33
C GLU A 373 17.55 19.93 -21.47
N LEU A 374 16.62 19.70 -20.53
CA LEU A 374 16.16 20.72 -19.59
C LEU A 374 17.29 21.23 -18.68
N GLN A 375 18.22 20.35 -18.31
CA GLN A 375 19.36 20.72 -17.49
C GLN A 375 20.42 21.51 -18.27
N ARG A 376 20.55 21.29 -19.59
CA ARG A 376 21.32 22.17 -20.50
C ARG A 376 20.73 23.58 -20.56
N LEU A 377 19.40 23.68 -20.60
CA LEU A 377 18.70 24.97 -20.64
C LEU A 377 18.73 25.76 -19.32
N GLN A 378 19.06 25.11 -18.19
CA GLN A 378 19.15 25.75 -16.87
C GLN A 378 20.54 26.27 -16.49
N VAL A 379 21.57 26.05 -17.32
CA VAL A 379 22.89 26.67 -17.11
C VAL A 379 22.83 28.12 -17.58
N THR A 380 22.58 29.02 -16.65
CA THR A 380 22.79 30.45 -16.87
C THR A 380 24.27 30.71 -17.12
N ASP A 381 24.55 31.40 -18.22
CA ASP A 381 25.80 32.06 -18.57
C ASP A 381 26.46 32.73 -17.35
N ASP A 382 27.54 32.13 -16.85
CA ASP A 382 28.59 32.89 -16.18
C ASP A 382 29.92 32.46 -16.79
N GLY A 383 30.51 33.38 -17.54
CA GLY A 383 31.64 33.15 -18.41
C GLY A 383 32.88 32.67 -17.66
N GLY A 384 33.48 31.60 -18.20
CA GLY A 384 34.80 31.14 -17.79
C GLY A 384 35.33 30.11 -18.79
N ASN A 385 36.13 30.59 -19.75
CA ASN A 385 36.91 29.75 -20.67
C ASN A 385 37.70 28.69 -19.90
N ASN A 386 37.50 27.43 -20.27
CA ASN A 386 38.53 26.40 -20.34
C ASN A 386 38.01 25.30 -21.28
N GLU A 387 38.41 25.42 -22.54
CA GLU A 387 38.45 24.31 -23.48
C GLU A 387 39.58 23.35 -23.04
N GLU A 388 39.40 22.06 -23.32
CA GLU A 388 40.30 20.92 -23.02
C GLU A 388 40.04 20.18 -21.69
N GLU A 389 39.05 19.28 -21.70
CA GLU A 389 39.10 17.94 -21.06
C GLU A 389 37.83 17.13 -21.45
N GLU A 390 37.69 16.83 -22.75
CA GLU A 390 36.87 15.72 -23.25
C GLU A 390 37.69 14.43 -23.16
N ASP A 391 37.57 13.72 -22.04
CA ASP A 391 37.41 12.26 -21.96
C ASP A 391 37.42 11.88 -20.47
N THR A 392 36.60 10.91 -20.04
CA THR A 392 36.49 10.39 -18.65
C THR A 392 35.48 11.05 -17.68
N ARG A 393 34.20 11.25 -18.08
CA ARG A 393 33.12 11.22 -17.07
C ARG A 393 31.71 10.87 -17.58
N ALA A 394 31.56 9.68 -18.16
CA ALA A 394 30.26 9.07 -18.43
C ALA A 394 29.56 8.45 -17.19
N GLU A 395 30.05 8.65 -15.95
CA GLU A 395 29.61 7.86 -14.78
C GLU A 395 29.31 8.71 -13.51
N SER A 396 28.41 9.68 -13.61
CA SER A 396 27.82 10.30 -12.41
C SER A 396 26.48 10.96 -12.74
N TYR A 397 25.41 10.16 -12.81
CA TYR A 397 24.03 10.60 -12.77
C TYR A 397 23.81 11.61 -11.61
N ARG A 398 23.54 12.88 -11.94
CA ARG A 398 23.09 13.91 -10.99
C ARG A 398 21.63 14.25 -11.27
N GLY A 399 20.73 13.36 -10.87
CA GLY A 399 19.27 13.57 -10.87
C GLY A 399 18.54 12.68 -9.86
N ASP A 400 19.30 12.17 -8.89
CA ASP A 400 18.92 11.09 -8.00
C ASP A 400 18.60 11.67 -6.63
N THR A 401 17.32 11.69 -6.26
CA THR A 401 16.84 12.33 -5.02
C THR A 401 16.45 11.26 -4.00
N ALA A 402 16.88 11.43 -2.76
CA ALA A 402 16.61 10.47 -1.70
C ALA A 402 15.22 10.69 -1.09
N CYS A 403 14.37 9.67 -1.14
CA CYS A 403 13.05 9.74 -0.54
C CYS A 403 13.14 9.90 0.99
N VAL A 404 12.39 10.86 1.55
CA VAL A 404 12.36 11.13 3.00
C VAL A 404 11.81 9.95 3.81
N ALA A 405 10.93 9.12 3.23
CA ALA A 405 10.29 8.00 3.89
C ALA A 405 11.14 6.71 3.86
N CYS A 406 11.44 6.17 2.67
CA CYS A 406 12.21 4.92 2.53
C CYS A 406 13.73 5.12 2.55
N GLN A 407 14.22 6.34 2.33
CA GLN A 407 15.65 6.68 2.23
C GLN A 407 16.36 6.05 1.02
N GLU A 408 15.59 5.49 0.09
CA GLU A 408 16.12 5.04 -1.20
C GLU A 408 16.23 6.24 -2.14
N THR A 409 17.31 6.26 -2.90
CA THR A 409 17.50 7.19 -4.01
C THR A 409 16.60 6.76 -5.16
N LYS A 410 15.89 7.72 -5.76
CA LYS A 410 15.00 7.49 -6.90
C LYS A 410 15.30 8.52 -7.99
N PRO A 411 15.03 8.16 -9.26
CA PRO A 411 15.12 9.11 -10.35
C PRO A 411 14.12 10.26 -10.15
N PHE A 412 14.44 11.44 -10.69
CA PHE A 412 13.66 12.66 -10.51
C PHE A 412 12.16 12.52 -10.87
N PHE A 413 11.80 11.69 -11.84
CA PHE A 413 10.42 11.48 -12.28
C PHE A 413 9.59 10.59 -11.34
N ASP A 414 10.26 9.85 -10.44
CA ASP A 414 9.62 9.03 -9.40
C ASP A 414 9.49 9.76 -8.06
N ILE A 415 9.76 11.08 -8.05
CA ILE A 415 9.81 11.91 -6.86
C ILE A 415 8.72 12.97 -6.89
N ILE A 416 8.03 13.09 -5.75
CA ILE A 416 7.03 14.10 -5.47
C ILE A 416 7.49 14.93 -4.30
N GLN A 417 7.60 16.23 -4.51
CA GLN A 417 7.96 17.17 -3.46
C GLN A 417 6.72 17.59 -2.68
N ALA A 418 6.73 17.37 -1.37
CA ALA A 418 5.68 17.87 -0.48
C ALA A 418 5.77 19.40 -0.32
N PRO A 419 4.71 20.10 0.12
CA PRO A 419 4.72 21.56 0.32
C PRO A 419 5.78 22.07 1.30
N CYS A 420 6.33 21.19 2.14
CA CYS A 420 7.43 21.48 3.05
C CYS A 420 8.82 21.19 2.46
N GLN A 421 8.93 21.01 1.13
CA GLN A 421 10.15 20.72 0.37
C GLN A 421 10.81 19.36 0.68
N HIS A 422 10.08 18.44 1.30
CA HIS A 422 10.56 17.06 1.46
C HIS A 422 10.12 16.19 0.29
N ASP A 423 11.05 15.40 -0.22
CA ASP A 423 10.84 14.56 -1.40
C ASP A 423 10.36 13.15 -1.01
N TYR A 424 9.28 12.69 -1.64
CA TYR A 424 8.72 11.35 -1.48
C TYR A 424 8.80 10.59 -2.79
N CYS A 425 9.13 9.31 -2.74
CA CYS A 425 8.90 8.48 -3.93
C CYS A 425 7.41 8.21 -4.13
N ILE A 426 6.99 7.95 -5.37
CA ILE A 426 5.58 7.66 -5.71
C ILE A 426 4.98 6.58 -4.81
N ASP A 427 5.72 5.49 -4.56
CA ASP A 427 5.24 4.41 -3.68
C ASP A 427 5.02 4.88 -2.24
N CYS A 428 5.97 5.61 -1.66
CA CYS A 428 5.88 6.05 -0.28
C CYS A 428 4.78 7.09 -0.04
N ILE A 429 4.53 7.97 -1.02
CA ILE A 429 3.42 8.93 -0.91
C ILE A 429 2.08 8.21 -1.07
N ARG A 430 1.99 7.22 -1.97
CA ARG A 430 0.80 6.38 -2.16
C ARG A 430 0.47 5.62 -0.88
N ASP A 431 1.47 4.99 -0.27
CA ASP A 431 1.34 4.31 1.01
C ASP A 431 0.92 5.25 2.13
N LEU A 432 1.40 6.50 2.14
CA LEU A 432 1.00 7.50 3.13
C LEU A 432 -0.50 7.83 3.02
N PHE A 433 -1.01 8.08 1.82
CA PHE A 433 -2.42 8.36 1.57
C PHE A 433 -3.30 7.15 1.87
N ASN A 434 -2.94 5.96 1.38
CA ASN A 434 -3.66 4.72 1.69
C ASN A 434 -3.71 4.43 3.20
N SER A 435 -2.58 4.63 3.88
CA SER A 435 -2.53 4.53 5.35
C SER A 435 -3.39 5.58 6.03
N SER A 436 -3.49 6.81 5.48
CA SER A 436 -4.32 7.87 6.06
C SER A 436 -5.82 7.60 5.97
N PHE A 437 -6.28 6.82 4.99
CA PHE A 437 -7.69 6.45 4.86
C PHE A 437 -8.13 5.37 5.86
N THR A 438 -7.18 4.69 6.49
CA THR A 438 -7.42 3.66 7.51
C THR A 438 -7.05 4.14 8.91
N ASP A 439 -5.91 4.82 9.05
CA ASP A 439 -5.41 5.37 10.31
C ASP A 439 -5.75 6.86 10.45
N GLU A 440 -6.76 7.16 11.26
CA GLU A 440 -7.19 8.51 11.64
C GLU A 440 -6.05 9.41 12.12
N SER A 441 -4.99 8.86 12.73
CA SER A 441 -3.86 9.66 13.23
C SER A 441 -2.91 10.15 12.13
N LEU A 442 -3.01 9.60 10.93
CA LEU A 442 -2.31 10.04 9.73
C LEU A 442 -3.20 10.91 8.83
N PHE A 443 -4.46 11.15 9.20
CA PHE A 443 -5.40 11.94 8.44
C PHE A 443 -5.55 13.37 9.01
N PRO A 444 -5.52 14.42 8.16
CA PRO A 444 -5.16 14.40 6.75
C PRO A 444 -3.66 14.05 6.56
N PRO A 445 -3.28 13.39 5.44
CA PRO A 445 -1.89 13.12 5.11
C PRO A 445 -1.11 14.43 5.12
N LYS A 446 -0.02 14.44 5.89
CA LYS A 446 0.79 15.63 6.15
C LYS A 446 2.26 15.27 6.20
N CYS A 447 3.11 16.26 5.88
CA CYS A 447 4.54 16.20 6.12
C CYS A 447 4.96 17.48 6.84
N CYS A 448 5.70 17.34 7.94
CA CYS A 448 6.17 18.45 8.77
C CYS A 448 5.03 19.40 9.19
N ARG A 449 3.86 18.82 9.51
CA ARG A 449 2.61 19.49 9.91
C ARG A 449 1.87 20.23 8.79
N THR A 450 2.42 20.27 7.58
CA THR A 450 1.72 20.82 6.44
C THR A 450 0.92 19.71 5.76
N PRO A 451 -0.41 19.83 5.65
CA PRO A 451 -1.21 18.90 4.86
C PRO A 451 -0.69 18.81 3.43
N ILE A 452 -0.63 17.61 2.88
CA ILE A 452 -0.26 17.39 1.49
C ILE A 452 -1.57 17.43 0.68
N PRO A 453 -1.75 18.39 -0.25
CA PRO A 453 -2.96 18.49 -1.06
C PRO A 453 -3.15 17.24 -1.94
N VAL A 454 -4.40 16.85 -2.16
CA VAL A 454 -4.75 15.68 -3.01
C VAL A 454 -4.36 15.97 -4.46
N GLU A 455 -4.47 17.22 -4.88
CA GLU A 455 -4.17 17.70 -6.22
C GLU A 455 -2.71 17.41 -6.59
N SER A 456 -1.78 17.60 -5.64
CA SER A 456 -0.35 17.39 -5.81
C SER A 456 0.05 15.94 -6.07
N VAL A 457 -0.83 14.98 -5.77
CA VAL A 457 -0.57 13.54 -5.92
C VAL A 457 -1.50 12.85 -6.92
N SER A 458 -2.58 13.53 -7.34
CA SER A 458 -3.67 12.95 -8.12
C SER A 458 -3.25 12.25 -9.41
N SER A 459 -2.20 12.74 -10.09
CA SER A 459 -1.67 12.16 -11.33
C SER A 459 -0.88 10.86 -11.15
N PHE A 460 -0.53 10.50 -9.91
CA PHE A 460 0.36 9.37 -9.60
C PHE A 460 -0.37 8.18 -8.94
N PHE A 461 -1.69 8.27 -8.82
CA PHE A 461 -2.54 7.16 -8.40
C PHE A 461 -3.10 6.45 -9.64
N PHE A 462 -3.15 5.12 -9.59
CA PHE A 462 -3.84 4.30 -10.60
C PHE A 462 -5.37 4.48 -10.57
N MET A 463 -5.88 5.25 -9.61
CA MET A 463 -7.30 5.55 -9.44
C MET A 463 -7.63 6.89 -10.11
N PRO A 464 -8.80 7.02 -10.78
CA PRO A 464 -9.25 8.30 -11.32
C PRO A 464 -9.25 9.39 -10.25
N LYS A 465 -8.75 10.59 -10.59
CA LYS A 465 -8.66 11.75 -9.69
C LYS A 465 -9.96 12.00 -8.90
N GLN A 466 -11.11 11.93 -9.58
CA GLN A 466 -12.44 12.14 -8.98
C GLN A 466 -12.73 11.14 -7.85
N GLN A 467 -12.33 9.89 -8.01
CA GLN A 467 -12.57 8.85 -7.02
C GLN A 467 -11.67 9.04 -5.79
N LEU A 468 -10.41 9.48 -5.97
CA LEU A 468 -9.51 9.79 -4.86
C LEU A 468 -10.02 10.99 -4.03
N GLU A 469 -10.48 12.05 -4.70
CA GLU A 469 -11.10 13.22 -4.06
C GLU A 469 -12.36 12.83 -3.29
N GLN A 470 -13.20 11.96 -3.87
CA GLN A 470 -14.40 11.47 -3.21
C GLN A 470 -14.06 10.68 -1.94
N ILE A 471 -13.14 9.71 -2.00
CA ILE A 471 -12.71 8.94 -0.82
C ILE A 471 -12.15 9.88 0.25
N PHE A 472 -11.36 10.87 -0.15
CA PHE A 472 -10.78 11.84 0.77
C PHE A 472 -11.88 12.63 1.51
N GLU A 473 -12.88 13.16 0.80
CA GLU A 473 -13.96 13.92 1.44
C GLU A 473 -14.86 13.04 2.30
N GLU A 474 -15.17 11.81 1.86
CA GLU A 474 -15.91 10.82 2.66
C GLU A 474 -15.16 10.52 3.98
N LYS A 475 -13.84 10.28 3.89
CA LYS A 475 -13.00 10.02 5.07
C LYS A 475 -12.83 11.24 5.96
N LYS A 476 -12.78 12.43 5.39
CA LYS A 476 -12.77 13.69 6.14
C LYS A 476 -14.04 13.88 6.95
N VAL A 477 -15.22 13.60 6.37
CA VAL A 477 -16.50 13.65 7.10
C VAL A 477 -16.55 12.55 8.17
N GLU A 478 -16.14 11.33 7.83
CA GLU A 478 -16.07 10.21 8.79
C GLU A 478 -15.21 10.60 10.01
N PHE A 479 -13.96 11.01 9.78
CA PHE A 479 -13.00 11.31 10.85
C PHE A 479 -13.28 12.63 11.58
N SER A 480 -13.99 13.59 10.99
CA SER A 480 -14.43 14.79 11.72
C SER A 480 -15.68 14.54 12.60
N THR A 481 -16.44 13.46 12.35
CA THR A 481 -17.64 13.13 13.12
C THR A 481 -17.26 12.58 14.51
N ALA A 482 -17.71 13.25 15.59
CA ALA A 482 -17.34 12.88 16.96
C ALA A 482 -17.98 11.56 17.46
N ASN A 483 -19.29 11.35 17.23
CA ASN A 483 -19.99 10.11 17.58
C ASN A 483 -20.38 9.33 16.32
N ARG A 484 -19.39 8.67 15.72
CA ARG A 484 -19.54 7.92 14.47
C ARG A 484 -20.49 6.74 14.67
N THR A 485 -21.42 6.59 13.73
CA THR A 485 -22.31 5.45 13.62
C THR A 485 -21.93 4.68 12.37
N TYR A 486 -21.67 3.39 12.52
CA TYR A 486 -21.37 2.46 11.43
C TYR A 486 -22.53 1.50 11.26
N CYS A 487 -22.75 1.02 10.04
CA CYS A 487 -23.77 0.03 9.78
C CYS A 487 -23.58 -1.20 10.67
N SER A 488 -24.65 -1.60 11.39
CA SER A 488 -24.66 -2.77 12.27
C SER A 488 -24.51 -4.10 11.53
N LYS A 489 -24.74 -4.15 10.20
CA LYS A 489 -24.53 -5.35 9.38
C LYS A 489 -23.01 -5.62 9.25
N PRO A 490 -22.49 -6.76 9.76
CA PRO A 490 -21.05 -7.03 9.76
C PRO A 490 -20.41 -7.07 8.38
N THR A 491 -21.15 -7.49 7.35
CA THR A 491 -20.66 -7.53 5.97
C THR A 491 -20.64 -6.15 5.28
N CYS A 492 -21.24 -5.13 5.89
CA CYS A 492 -21.30 -3.78 5.33
C CYS A 492 -20.37 -2.83 6.09
N SER A 493 -20.58 -2.68 7.40
CA SER A 493 -19.81 -1.81 8.31
C SER A 493 -19.53 -0.38 7.79
N ALA A 494 -20.29 0.09 6.80
CA ALA A 494 -20.10 1.39 6.20
C ALA A 494 -20.43 2.51 7.18
N PHE A 495 -19.65 3.59 7.15
CA PHE A 495 -19.95 4.80 7.91
C PHE A 495 -21.30 5.39 7.49
N ILE A 496 -22.14 5.76 8.45
CA ILE A 496 -23.42 6.42 8.22
C ILE A 496 -23.26 7.89 8.54
N ASN A 497 -23.38 8.74 7.51
CA ASN A 497 -23.34 10.19 7.66
C ASN A 497 -24.41 10.66 8.67
N PRO A 498 -24.09 11.57 9.60
CA PRO A 498 -25.06 12.14 10.54
C PRO A 498 -26.35 12.67 9.92
N ALA A 499 -26.31 13.15 8.67
CA ALA A 499 -27.49 13.59 7.93
C ALA A 499 -28.53 12.47 7.69
N ASN A 500 -28.10 11.21 7.75
CA ASN A 500 -28.95 10.02 7.57
C ASN A 500 -29.40 9.40 8.91
N ILE A 501 -29.29 10.16 9.99
CA ILE A 501 -29.77 9.77 11.32
C ILE A 501 -31.05 10.53 11.63
N SER A 502 -32.13 9.79 11.86
CA SER A 502 -33.42 10.38 12.24
C SER A 502 -33.34 10.98 13.65
N ASN A 503 -33.59 12.29 13.77
CA ASN A 503 -33.53 13.00 15.05
C ASN A 503 -34.54 12.51 16.09
N ASN A 504 -35.69 11.98 15.65
CA ASN A 504 -36.78 11.58 16.56
C ASN A 504 -36.64 10.16 17.13
N ASN A 505 -35.97 9.22 16.44
CA ASN A 505 -35.94 7.82 16.83
C ASN A 505 -34.53 7.24 17.03
N HIS A 506 -33.47 8.05 16.88
CA HIS A 506 -32.09 7.56 16.95
C HIS A 506 -31.79 6.41 15.97
N VAL A 507 -32.52 6.33 14.85
CA VAL A 507 -32.32 5.32 13.82
C VAL A 507 -31.52 5.93 12.67
N ALA A 508 -30.38 5.29 12.38
CA ALA A 508 -29.47 5.60 11.29
C ALA A 508 -29.69 4.64 10.11
N THR A 509 -29.94 5.19 8.93
CA THR A 509 -30.17 4.41 7.71
C THR A 509 -28.90 4.32 6.87
N CYS A 510 -28.39 3.11 6.69
CA CYS A 510 -27.22 2.88 5.84
C CYS A 510 -27.57 3.10 4.36
N GLN A 511 -26.85 4.00 3.67
CA GLN A 511 -27.10 4.25 2.24
C GLN A 511 -26.57 3.16 1.30
N LYS A 512 -25.73 2.24 1.82
CA LYS A 512 -25.10 1.18 1.02
C LYS A 512 -25.93 -0.11 0.96
N CYS A 513 -26.59 -0.46 2.08
CA CYS A 513 -27.34 -1.72 2.21
C CYS A 513 -28.71 -1.54 2.87
N TYR A 514 -29.12 -0.29 3.11
CA TYR A 514 -30.41 0.09 3.72
C TYR A 514 -30.69 -0.50 5.10
N THR A 515 -29.71 -1.12 5.74
CA THR A 515 -29.85 -1.65 7.11
C THR A 515 -29.99 -0.51 8.11
N LEU A 516 -30.99 -0.62 8.98
CA LEU A 516 -31.29 0.32 10.05
C LEU A 516 -30.44 0.01 11.29
N THR A 517 -29.77 1.03 11.82
CA THR A 517 -28.85 0.92 12.96
C THR A 517 -29.24 1.91 14.05
N CYS A 518 -29.22 1.51 15.31
CA CYS A 518 -29.43 2.43 16.44
C CYS A 518 -28.17 3.30 16.65
N SER A 519 -28.28 4.62 16.64
CA SER A 519 -27.15 5.54 16.83
C SER A 519 -26.67 5.65 18.28
N LEU A 520 -27.45 5.12 19.24
CA LEU A 520 -27.10 5.09 20.67
C LEU A 520 -26.23 3.86 21.02
N CYS A 521 -26.76 2.65 20.82
CA CYS A 521 -26.02 1.40 21.12
C CYS A 521 -25.20 0.86 19.94
N LYS A 522 -25.35 1.42 18.73
CA LYS A 522 -24.64 0.99 17.51
C LYS A 522 -25.00 -0.43 17.03
N ALA A 523 -26.01 -1.06 17.65
CA ALA A 523 -26.58 -2.34 17.23
C ALA A 523 -27.67 -2.16 16.16
N ALA A 524 -28.25 -3.26 15.70
CA ALA A 524 -29.42 -3.25 14.82
C ALA A 524 -30.54 -2.40 15.44
N ALA A 525 -31.27 -1.65 14.62
CA ALA A 525 -32.35 -0.81 15.10
C ALA A 525 -33.40 -1.64 15.86
N HIS A 526 -33.75 -1.20 17.06
CA HIS A 526 -34.81 -1.74 17.89
C HIS A 526 -35.99 -0.74 17.95
N GLY A 527 -37.21 -1.23 18.15
CA GLY A 527 -38.48 -0.52 17.90
C GLY A 527 -38.61 0.90 18.48
N GLY A 528 -39.42 1.74 17.83
CA GLY A 528 -39.45 3.21 17.94
C GLY A 528 -39.62 3.84 19.33
N SER A 529 -39.40 5.17 19.37
CA SER A 529 -39.34 6.20 20.44
C SER A 529 -39.46 5.85 21.93
N ASP A 530 -40.16 4.78 22.31
CA ASP A 530 -40.60 4.49 23.67
C ASP A 530 -39.97 3.20 24.25
N THR A 531 -39.10 2.50 23.50
CA THR A 531 -38.29 1.41 24.09
C THR A 531 -36.92 1.93 24.51
N GLU A 532 -36.67 1.94 25.82
CA GLU A 532 -35.35 2.22 26.39
C GLU A 532 -34.32 1.31 25.74
N CYS A 533 -33.24 1.92 25.24
CA CYS A 533 -32.14 1.19 24.65
C CYS A 533 -31.57 0.23 25.72
N PRO A 534 -31.49 -1.09 25.44
CA PRO A 534 -31.05 -2.05 26.43
C PRO A 534 -29.66 -1.69 26.94
N GLU A 535 -29.50 -1.62 28.27
CA GLU A 535 -28.20 -1.39 28.88
C GLU A 535 -27.23 -2.49 28.43
N ASP A 536 -26.10 -2.10 27.86
CA ASP A 536 -25.07 -3.04 27.44
C ASP A 536 -24.20 -3.42 28.66
N PRO A 537 -24.33 -4.65 29.21
CA PRO A 537 -23.54 -5.08 30.34
C PRO A 537 -22.04 -5.15 30.01
N ASN A 538 -21.67 -5.35 28.73
CA ASN A 538 -20.28 -5.36 28.30
C ASN A 538 -19.68 -3.97 28.33
N LEU A 539 -20.46 -2.95 27.94
CA LEU A 539 -20.03 -1.56 28.03
C LEU A 539 -19.78 -1.17 29.49
N GLN A 540 -20.65 -1.58 30.42
CA GLN A 540 -20.44 -1.32 31.85
C GLN A 540 -19.17 -2.00 32.38
N ALA A 541 -18.94 -3.26 32.03
CA ALA A 541 -17.71 -3.97 32.39
C ALA A 541 -16.44 -3.27 31.87
N VAL A 542 -16.48 -2.73 30.63
CA VAL A 542 -15.37 -1.95 30.06
C VAL A 542 -15.17 -0.62 30.81
N LEU A 543 -16.25 0.04 31.22
CA LEU A 543 -16.17 1.28 32.02
C LEU A 543 -15.66 1.03 33.44
N ASP A 544 -16.00 -0.11 34.05
CA ASP A 544 -15.44 -0.56 35.33
C ASP A 544 -13.94 -0.81 35.21
N LEU A 545 -13.51 -1.54 34.17
CA LEU A 545 -12.10 -1.79 33.88
C LEU A 545 -11.33 -0.49 33.63
N ALA A 546 -11.93 0.45 32.89
CA ALA A 546 -11.35 1.76 32.65
C ALA A 546 -11.12 2.53 33.96
N ARG A 547 -12.09 2.50 34.89
CA ARG A 547 -11.94 3.11 36.23
C ARG A 547 -10.82 2.46 37.03
N GLN A 548 -10.72 1.13 37.01
CA GLN A 548 -9.66 0.39 37.70
C GLN A 548 -8.27 0.67 37.12
N SER A 549 -8.18 0.84 35.79
CA SER A 549 -6.93 1.12 35.07
C SER A 549 -6.56 2.60 35.03
N GLY A 550 -7.40 3.49 35.56
CA GLY A 550 -7.21 4.94 35.52
C GLY A 550 -7.29 5.54 34.12
N TRP A 551 -8.02 4.90 33.20
CA TRP A 551 -8.30 5.42 31.86
C TRP A 551 -9.39 6.48 31.91
N GLN A 552 -9.22 7.55 31.13
CA GLN A 552 -10.17 8.66 31.09
C GLN A 552 -10.97 8.68 29.79
N ARG A 553 -12.23 9.11 29.86
CA ARG A 553 -13.06 9.36 28.67
C ARG A 553 -12.90 10.80 28.20
N CYS A 554 -12.78 10.98 26.89
CA CYS A 554 -12.90 12.30 26.28
C CYS A 554 -14.27 12.93 26.63
N ASN A 555 -14.29 14.21 26.98
CA ASN A 555 -15.53 14.95 27.26
C ASN A 555 -16.50 15.04 26.07
N ALA A 556 -15.98 15.05 24.84
CA ALA A 556 -16.77 15.24 23.63
C ALA A 556 -17.20 13.89 23.01
N CYS A 557 -16.24 13.08 22.54
CA CYS A 557 -16.53 11.83 21.84
C CYS A 557 -16.64 10.60 22.77
N ARG A 558 -16.39 10.77 24.08
CA ARG A 558 -16.48 9.71 25.10
C ARG A 558 -15.56 8.51 24.91
N ARG A 559 -14.59 8.60 23.99
CA ARG A 559 -13.55 7.59 23.74
C ARG A 559 -12.64 7.42 24.95
N LEU A 560 -12.29 6.18 25.27
CA LEU A 560 -11.35 5.83 26.34
C LEU A 560 -9.92 6.15 25.90
N ILE A 561 -9.19 6.82 26.79
CA ILE A 561 -7.84 7.31 26.58
C ILE A 561 -7.01 6.88 27.78
N GLU A 562 -5.87 6.26 27.49
CA GLU A 562 -4.83 5.93 28.46
C GLU A 562 -3.72 6.98 28.36
N LEU A 563 -3.28 7.49 29.50
CA LEU A 563 -2.14 8.41 29.59
C LEU A 563 -0.96 7.73 30.27
N ASN A 564 0.04 7.35 29.47
CA ASN A 564 1.26 6.72 29.95
C ASN A 564 2.19 7.75 30.63
N ILE A 565 2.53 8.82 29.90
CA ILE A 565 3.42 9.89 30.35
C ILE A 565 2.91 11.26 29.87
N GLY A 566 3.22 12.32 30.62
CA GLY A 566 2.88 13.70 30.24
C GLY A 566 2.00 14.42 31.25
N CYS A 567 1.64 15.66 30.92
CA CYS A 567 0.79 16.50 31.74
C CYS A 567 -0.69 16.12 31.58
N ASN A 568 -1.56 16.66 32.44
CA ASN A 568 -3.00 16.42 32.41
C ASN A 568 -3.72 17.07 31.21
N HIS A 569 -3.03 17.88 30.39
CA HIS A 569 -3.60 18.48 29.19
C HIS A 569 -3.66 17.46 28.05
N MET A 570 -4.85 16.93 27.79
CA MET A 570 -5.06 15.99 26.70
C MET A 570 -5.77 16.65 25.53
N THR A 571 -5.34 16.31 24.33
CA THR A 571 -6.06 16.61 23.08
C THR A 571 -6.53 15.29 22.50
N CYS A 572 -7.85 15.07 22.48
CA CYS A 572 -8.43 13.90 21.85
C CYS A 572 -8.30 13.98 20.32
N ARG A 573 -8.37 12.83 19.63
CA ARG A 573 -8.41 12.76 18.15
C ARG A 573 -9.59 13.55 17.56
N CYS A 574 -10.69 13.68 18.29
CA CYS A 574 -11.82 14.53 17.88
C CYS A 574 -11.57 16.04 18.06
N GLY A 575 -10.33 16.46 18.40
CA GLY A 575 -9.93 17.85 18.60
C GLY A 575 -10.26 18.44 19.98
N ALA A 576 -11.07 17.74 20.79
CA ALA A 576 -11.44 18.23 22.11
C ALA A 576 -10.26 18.21 23.08
N GLN A 577 -10.02 19.33 23.76
CA GLN A 577 -9.02 19.44 24.81
C GLN A 577 -9.68 19.27 26.18
N PHE A 578 -9.13 18.39 27.02
CA PHE A 578 -9.70 18.04 28.32
C PHE A 578 -8.62 17.68 29.34
N CYS A 579 -8.98 17.75 30.63
CA CYS A 579 -8.13 17.34 31.73
C CYS A 579 -8.18 15.81 31.89
N TYR A 580 -7.04 15.13 31.88
CA TYR A 580 -7.01 13.67 32.07
C TYR A 580 -7.50 13.24 33.46
N GLU A 581 -7.24 14.05 34.50
CA GLU A 581 -7.59 13.71 35.88
C GLU A 581 -9.12 13.66 36.08
N CYS A 582 -9.85 14.70 35.62
CA CYS A 582 -11.28 14.83 35.88
C CYS A 582 -12.18 14.67 34.64
N GLY A 583 -11.61 14.62 33.43
CA GLY A 583 -12.36 14.48 32.19
C GLY A 583 -13.06 15.75 31.70
N VAL A 584 -12.99 16.88 32.44
CA VAL A 584 -13.64 18.16 32.08
C VAL A 584 -12.84 18.89 31.00
N ARG A 585 -13.47 19.83 30.26
CA ARG A 585 -12.78 20.69 29.29
C ARG A 585 -11.56 21.36 29.90
N TRP A 586 -10.49 21.44 29.12
CA TRP A 586 -9.21 21.95 29.61
C TRP A 586 -9.35 23.39 30.14
N LYS A 587 -8.79 23.65 31.32
CA LYS A 587 -8.91 24.91 32.09
C LYS A 587 -10.30 25.27 32.64
N GLU A 588 -11.29 24.38 32.56
CA GLU A 588 -12.56 24.52 33.29
C GLU A 588 -12.52 23.75 34.65
N CYS A 589 -11.33 23.36 35.11
CA CYS A 589 -11.11 22.66 36.38
C CYS A 589 -9.88 23.20 37.12
N GLU A 590 -9.82 22.99 38.44
CA GLU A 590 -8.68 23.37 39.30
C GLU A 590 -7.62 22.24 39.45
N CYS A 591 -7.71 21.17 38.66
CA CYS A 591 -6.75 20.07 38.71
C CYS A 591 -5.33 20.56 38.40
N PRO A 592 -4.31 20.01 39.08
CA PRO A 592 -2.93 20.39 38.79
C PRO A 592 -2.57 19.99 37.37
N GLN A 593 -1.73 20.79 36.73
CA GLN A 593 -1.28 20.52 35.36
C GLN A 593 -0.48 19.21 35.28
N TRP A 594 0.25 18.87 36.33
CA TRP A 594 1.03 17.63 36.43
C TRP A 594 0.61 16.87 37.67
N ARG A 595 0.59 15.55 37.55
CA ARG A 595 0.63 14.65 38.70
C ARG A 595 2.10 14.36 39.00
N ASP A 596 2.52 14.58 40.25
CA ASP A 596 3.95 14.58 40.60
C ASP A 596 4.62 13.22 40.36
N ASP A 597 3.90 12.12 40.57
CA ASP A 597 4.36 10.76 40.27
C ASP A 597 4.75 10.57 38.79
N ARG A 598 3.91 11.02 37.84
CA ARG A 598 4.17 10.90 36.40
C ARG A 598 5.28 11.84 35.93
N LEU A 599 5.31 13.05 36.48
CA LEU A 599 6.37 14.00 36.21
C LEU A 599 7.73 13.44 36.65
N LEU A 600 7.80 12.91 37.87
CA LEU A 600 9.02 12.30 38.40
C LEU A 600 9.38 11.01 37.67
N ALA A 601 8.41 10.18 37.30
CA ALA A 601 8.66 8.99 36.49
C ALA A 601 9.30 9.36 35.15
N ARG A 602 8.76 10.35 34.44
CA ARG A 602 9.35 10.83 33.18
C ARG A 602 10.72 11.48 33.38
N ALA A 603 10.90 12.25 34.44
CA ALA A 603 12.19 12.84 34.78
C ALA A 603 13.26 11.76 35.06
N ASN A 604 12.90 10.69 35.78
CA ASN A 604 13.78 9.54 35.98
C ASN A 604 14.16 8.87 34.66
N GLN A 605 13.19 8.60 33.77
CA GLN A 605 13.48 8.04 32.44
C GLN A 605 14.49 8.88 31.65
N ILE A 606 14.37 10.21 31.70
CA ILE A 606 15.30 11.13 31.04
C ILE A 606 16.70 11.05 31.66
N VAL A 607 16.80 11.03 33.00
CA VAL A 607 18.10 10.95 33.70
C VAL A 607 18.77 9.59 33.48
N ASP A 608 18.02 8.49 33.53
CA ASP A 608 18.53 7.14 33.27
C ASP A 608 19.12 7.03 31.86
N ARG A 609 18.43 7.65 30.91
CA ARG A 609 18.87 7.71 29.51
C ARG A 609 20.09 8.60 29.30
N ASP A 610 20.11 9.79 29.89
CA ASP A 610 21.13 10.82 29.58
C ASP A 610 22.39 10.69 30.45
N ALA A 611 22.26 10.11 31.65
CA ALA A 611 23.34 9.98 32.61
C ALA A 611 23.31 8.59 33.28
N PRO A 612 23.54 7.49 32.53
CA PRO A 612 23.45 6.12 33.06
C PRO A 612 24.45 5.82 34.19
N ARG A 613 25.51 6.64 34.34
CA ARG A 613 26.46 6.56 35.46
C ARG A 613 25.85 7.02 36.80
N LEU A 614 24.79 7.83 36.77
CA LEU A 614 24.02 8.27 37.93
C LEU A 614 23.02 7.18 38.35
N HIS A 615 23.56 6.06 38.81
CA HIS A 615 22.80 4.96 39.40
C HIS A 615 21.97 5.42 40.61
N LEU A 616 21.00 4.62 41.05
CA LEU A 616 19.97 5.02 42.04
C LEU A 616 20.50 5.70 43.31
N TYR A 617 21.67 5.30 43.79
CA TYR A 617 22.27 5.79 45.04
C TYR A 617 23.27 6.94 44.85
N HIS A 618 23.48 7.40 43.62
CA HIS A 618 24.43 8.48 43.36
C HIS A 618 23.91 9.80 43.96
N PRO A 619 24.70 10.51 44.79
CA PRO A 619 24.22 11.67 45.55
C PRO A 619 23.72 12.82 44.67
N ALA A 620 24.29 12.99 43.48
CA ALA A 620 23.84 14.01 42.52
C ALA A 620 22.54 13.63 41.78
N ARG A 621 22.10 12.37 41.79
CA ARG A 621 20.96 11.91 40.96
C ARG A 621 19.68 12.69 41.27
N ALA A 622 19.37 12.91 42.55
CA ALA A 622 18.18 13.63 42.97
C ALA A 622 18.11 15.05 42.38
N GLN A 623 19.25 15.76 42.33
CA GLN A 623 19.33 17.10 41.73
C GLN A 623 19.06 17.06 40.22
N HIS A 624 19.62 16.07 39.51
CA HIS A 624 19.39 15.90 38.08
C HIS A 624 17.93 15.55 37.75
N VAL A 625 17.29 14.68 38.55
CA VAL A 625 15.87 14.36 38.39
C VAL A 625 15.01 15.59 38.63
N GLN A 626 15.32 16.39 39.66
CA GLN A 626 14.60 17.63 39.93
C GLN A 626 14.74 18.66 38.79
N GLN A 627 15.94 18.81 38.24
CA GLN A 627 16.19 19.68 37.09
C GLN A 627 15.41 19.22 35.85
N ALA A 628 15.42 17.92 35.55
CA ALA A 628 14.64 17.35 34.46
C ALA A 628 13.12 17.55 34.66
N ALA A 629 12.62 17.36 35.87
CA ALA A 629 11.22 17.63 36.22
C ALA A 629 10.83 19.10 36.03
N ASN A 630 11.69 20.04 36.45
CA ASN A 630 11.44 21.47 36.25
C ASN A 630 11.41 21.85 34.76
N LEU A 631 12.33 21.32 33.95
CA LEU A 631 12.33 21.53 32.50
C LEU A 631 11.06 20.99 31.84
N LEU A 632 10.56 19.84 32.27
CA LEU A 632 9.29 19.28 31.78
C LEU A 632 8.09 20.15 32.17
N ARG A 633 8.07 20.74 33.38
CA ARG A 633 7.03 21.69 33.79
C ARG A 633 7.05 22.96 32.95
N GLU A 634 8.23 23.52 32.69
CA GLU A 634 8.37 24.75 31.90
C GLU A 634 8.06 24.52 30.41
N ARG A 635 8.46 23.37 29.85
CA ARG A 635 8.38 23.06 28.40
C ARG A 635 7.27 22.08 28.04
N HIS A 636 6.18 22.08 28.81
CA HIS A 636 5.08 21.13 28.63
C HIS A 636 4.29 21.35 27.32
N ILE A 637 4.30 22.56 26.74
CA ILE A 637 3.77 22.84 25.39
C ILE A 637 4.92 22.72 24.40
N CYS A 638 4.86 21.73 23.50
CA CYS A 638 5.90 21.49 22.51
C CYS A 638 5.37 21.57 21.08
N ASN A 639 6.09 22.33 20.25
CA ASN A 639 5.78 22.47 18.82
C ASN A 639 6.65 21.56 17.94
N HIS A 640 7.36 20.58 18.51
CA HIS A 640 8.15 19.57 17.79
C HIS A 640 8.94 20.08 16.57
N THR A 641 9.50 21.29 16.66
CA THR A 641 10.24 21.91 15.55
C THR A 641 11.69 21.43 15.51
N ASN A 642 12.30 21.27 16.68
CA ASN A 642 13.72 20.99 16.83
C ASN A 642 13.98 19.56 17.29
N TRP A 643 14.80 18.85 16.53
CA TRP A 643 15.08 17.43 16.70
C TRP A 643 16.57 17.17 16.81
N ARG A 644 16.97 16.38 17.80
CA ARG A 644 18.31 15.84 17.97
C ARG A 644 18.34 14.39 17.54
N PHE A 645 19.34 14.03 16.73
CA PHE A 645 19.58 12.65 16.34
C PHE A 645 20.24 11.86 17.47
N ARG A 646 19.80 10.62 17.71
CA ARG A 646 20.44 9.67 18.62
C ARG A 646 20.70 8.36 17.93
N THR A 647 21.89 7.82 18.14
CA THR A 647 22.30 6.49 17.67
C THR A 647 21.94 5.41 18.69
N GLY A 648 21.87 4.17 18.22
CA GLY A 648 21.57 2.97 19.01
C GLY A 648 20.14 2.47 18.83
N GLU A 649 19.83 1.39 19.54
CA GLU A 649 18.51 0.78 19.55
C GLU A 649 17.56 1.54 20.48
N HIS A 650 16.44 2.00 19.96
CA HIS A 650 15.42 2.74 20.73
C HIS A 650 14.01 2.42 20.25
N THR A 651 13.04 2.45 21.16
CA THR A 651 11.62 2.29 20.83
C THR A 651 10.96 3.65 20.64
N CYS A 652 10.27 3.82 19.51
CA CYS A 652 9.46 4.99 19.21
C CYS A 652 8.32 5.12 20.22
N GLU A 653 8.21 6.27 20.89
CA GLU A 653 7.18 6.52 21.89
C GLU A 653 5.79 6.76 21.28
N GLU A 654 5.71 7.00 19.96
CA GLU A 654 4.43 7.23 19.23
C GLU A 654 3.86 5.95 18.59
N CYS A 655 4.70 5.18 17.89
CA CYS A 655 4.24 3.96 17.20
C CYS A 655 4.73 2.65 17.83
N ALA A 656 5.45 2.72 18.97
CA ALA A 656 6.03 1.57 19.65
C ALA A 656 7.00 0.72 18.80
N HIS A 657 7.43 1.21 17.64
CA HIS A 657 8.40 0.51 16.78
C HIS A 657 9.82 0.69 17.32
N THR A 658 10.50 -0.42 17.55
CA THR A 658 11.91 -0.46 17.94
C THR A 658 12.80 -0.31 16.71
N LEU A 659 13.62 0.75 16.70
CA LEU A 659 14.56 1.08 15.65
C LEU A 659 15.95 0.66 16.09
N PRO A 660 16.68 -0.19 15.34
CA PRO A 660 17.96 -0.75 15.78
C PRO A 660 19.14 0.22 15.67
N ARG A 661 19.01 1.30 14.90
CA ARG A 661 20.16 2.17 14.54
C ARG A 661 20.07 3.58 15.10
N PHE A 662 18.90 4.20 15.04
CA PHE A 662 18.74 5.59 15.44
C PHE A 662 17.30 5.97 15.74
N ILE A 663 17.13 7.10 16.43
CA ILE A 663 15.84 7.73 16.73
C ILE A 663 15.98 9.26 16.76
N PHE A 664 14.86 9.96 16.59
CA PHE A 664 14.81 11.42 16.75
C PHE A 664 14.28 11.79 18.12
N GLU A 665 15.02 12.64 18.82
CA GLU A 665 14.63 13.19 20.11
C GLU A 665 14.19 14.65 19.96
N CYS A 666 13.01 15.01 20.47
CA CYS A 666 12.64 16.42 20.53
C CYS A 666 13.47 17.16 21.59
N THR A 667 14.05 18.31 21.23
CA THR A 667 14.88 19.09 22.16
C THR A 667 14.08 19.79 23.26
N GLN A 668 12.77 19.97 23.06
CA GLN A 668 11.87 20.61 24.02
C GLN A 668 11.27 19.59 25.00
N CYS A 669 10.46 18.64 24.52
CA CYS A 669 9.75 17.68 25.38
C CYS A 669 10.47 16.33 25.57
N ARG A 670 11.63 16.13 24.95
CA ARG A 670 12.49 14.94 25.11
C ARG A 670 11.84 13.62 24.66
N ILE A 671 10.74 13.68 23.88
CA ILE A 671 10.11 12.50 23.25
C ILE A 671 11.03 11.89 22.20
N LEU A 672 11.10 10.57 22.14
CA LEU A 672 11.81 9.80 21.13
C LEU A 672 10.84 9.23 20.10
N VAL A 673 11.03 9.58 18.82
CA VAL A 673 10.16 9.11 17.74
C VAL A 673 10.92 8.69 16.48
N CYS A 674 10.32 7.79 15.72
CA CYS A 674 10.82 7.38 14.42
C CYS A 674 10.68 8.51 13.38
N LYS A 675 11.42 8.41 12.27
CA LYS A 675 11.35 9.40 11.16
C LYS A 675 9.93 9.61 10.64
N ARG A 676 9.14 8.52 10.52
CA ARG A 676 7.75 8.56 10.04
C ARG A 676 6.82 9.30 11.02
N CYS A 677 6.91 9.02 12.32
CA CYS A 677 6.13 9.71 13.34
C CYS A 677 6.51 11.19 13.43
N LYS A 678 7.83 11.49 13.36
CA LYS A 678 8.33 12.86 13.30
C LYS A 678 7.71 13.67 12.15
N ASN A 679 7.61 13.08 10.95
CA ASN A 679 7.19 13.81 9.77
C ASN A 679 5.67 13.81 9.58
N ASN A 680 5.01 12.70 9.87
CA ASN A 680 3.62 12.48 9.46
C ASN A 680 2.62 12.55 10.63
N ARG A 681 3.07 12.48 11.89
CA ARG A 681 2.19 12.50 13.08
C ARG A 681 2.36 13.77 13.91
N LEU A 682 3.61 14.12 14.23
CA LEU A 682 4.01 15.26 15.06
C LEU A 682 4.31 16.53 14.24
#